data_AF-A0A2M8BUD6-F1
#
_entry.id   AF-A0A2M8BUD6-F1
#
_cell.length_a   1.000
_cell.length_b   1.000
_cell.length_c   1.000
_cell.angle_alpha   90.00
_cell.angle_beta   90.00
_cell.angle_gamma   90.00
#
_symmetry.space_group_name_H-M   'P 1'
#
loop_
_entity.id
_entity.type
_entity.pdbx_description
1 polymer ?
#
loop_
_entity_poly.entity_id
_entity_poly.type
_entity_poly.pdbx_seq_one_letter_code
_entity_poly.pdbx_strand_id
1 'polypeptide(L)'
;MGAWMTKHFSLSLLFWALLPLVGSCGDEALPDGIAPLDCSTCHGSKGNAAPPRSLAAIDGVIESTTYVGVGAHQSHLVDGRIRQAVSCEECHVVPTYVDDPNHVDPLPAEVTFGVLAATDGAMPSWDREVGVNCSQVYCHGATLTGGTNTAPIWTTVDKSQVACGTCHGNPPPSPHTQRVDCQNCHPGTLRPNGMIDVAGGQHIDGRLQLQTQCSGCHGSSVNSAPPVDLNGASNTDVVTVGAHQRHLEGGVVRNPISCDDCHVVPNAVDDEGHLGPAPADMTWGTLGQTDGASPAWDRDNAQCSDVYCHGATLDGGEQTEPIWTTLDGTQVACSSCHGFPPPFPHMPKTECWTCHANTVEDTGAIDLAGGFHINGVVDVSISGCSACHGSDVNPAPPTSLEGETETTMTVVGAHQSHLLGGTIAQPTACEECHVVPTALDDPGHIDDSPAELTWGTLATTDGAVPAWDRTTDTCSEVYCHGATLSGGDNTTPLWTTVDDTQDHCGACHGIPPNAPHPSSTACADCHAGTVDDQHVIDVAGGLHVNGIVEVEVNAPCDTCHGAPPATGSHLLHFGATPADATYGGLGATSDMLQPNTSVYAFDCGNCHPMDATHHLNGVPNSGGGVAEVELDPSTATAGSLRALHGASASYTPGTTLQTDADGFAYTEGGSCSEVYCHSGKSVSVPGPVPEPGVTFTSTGYPVVYPAFTVDVTRDYVEPVWGTSGTTCSSCHGFPPRTFCEPDTNGDCTSVDAAAGDSHSWINAAGDEDLHGWSHGFEPIPCTTCHADTVFVLGNTSRSAAGWGVYEDVPIARTVNHVNGRADVAFTNKAIPIIDDFTLGSATYDGTTQTCADVSCHLNQTEAVWGTPYRFDNVIECDACHQK
;
A
#
# COMPACT_ATOMS: atom_id res chain seq x y z
N MET A 1 -62.76 19.21 -15.95
CA MET A 1 -63.65 19.92 -16.91
C MET A 1 -64.40 18.82 -17.64
N GLY A 2 -65.73 18.79 -17.81
CA GLY A 2 -66.81 19.76 -17.62
C GLY A 2 -67.93 19.26 -18.55
N ALA A 3 -69.16 19.09 -18.06
CA ALA A 3 -70.20 18.30 -18.74
C ALA A 3 -70.71 18.91 -20.08
N TRP A 4 -71.63 18.23 -20.77
CA TRP A 4 -73.04 18.67 -20.90
C TRP A 4 -73.86 17.72 -21.80
N MET A 5 -75.03 17.28 -21.31
CA MET A 5 -76.10 16.66 -22.10
C MET A 5 -76.99 17.73 -22.76
N THR A 6 -77.77 17.37 -23.79
CA THR A 6 -79.20 17.76 -23.85
C THR A 6 -80.02 16.91 -24.85
N LYS A 7 -81.30 16.66 -24.51
CA LYS A 7 -82.36 16.10 -25.38
C LYS A 7 -83.33 17.22 -25.78
N HIS A 8 -83.98 17.10 -26.95
CA HIS A 8 -85.34 17.58 -27.21
C HIS A 8 -86.02 16.55 -28.16
N PHE A 9 -87.22 15.99 -27.94
CA PHE A 9 -88.57 16.44 -27.61
C PHE A 9 -89.47 16.85 -28.81
N SER A 10 -90.66 16.25 -28.79
CA SER A 10 -91.74 16.10 -29.78
C SER A 10 -92.32 17.38 -30.41
N LEU A 11 -93.05 17.20 -31.53
CA LEU A 11 -94.36 17.83 -31.71
C LEU A 11 -95.33 16.95 -32.54
N SER A 12 -96.52 17.47 -32.88
CA SER A 12 -97.78 16.69 -32.82
C SER A 12 -98.85 17.14 -33.85
N LEU A 13 -99.98 16.40 -33.88
CA LEU A 13 -101.31 16.72 -34.47
C LEU A 13 -101.44 16.45 -36.00
N LEU A 14 -102.56 15.96 -36.54
CA LEU A 14 -103.92 16.54 -36.48
C LEU A 14 -105.09 15.55 -36.77
N PHE A 15 -106.31 16.01 -36.44
CA PHE A 15 -107.63 15.38 -36.63
C PHE A 15 -108.08 15.16 -38.09
N TRP A 16 -109.06 14.28 -38.30
CA TRP A 16 -110.37 14.58 -38.92
C TRP A 16 -111.41 13.48 -38.62
N ALA A 17 -112.70 13.81 -38.59
CA ALA A 17 -113.79 12.88 -38.27
C ALA A 17 -114.96 13.00 -39.28
N LEU A 18 -115.58 11.88 -39.63
CA LEU A 18 -116.82 11.80 -40.44
C LEU A 18 -117.62 10.54 -40.08
N LEU A 19 -118.94 10.68 -39.98
CA LEU A 19 -119.91 9.71 -39.42
C LEU A 19 -120.51 8.77 -40.52
N PRO A 20 -121.36 7.76 -40.22
CA PRO A 20 -121.00 6.36 -40.53
C PRO A 20 -122.04 5.61 -41.39
N LEU A 21 -121.73 4.36 -41.78
CA LEU A 21 -122.73 3.38 -42.22
C LEU A 21 -122.46 1.95 -41.69
N VAL A 22 -123.26 1.58 -40.69
CA VAL A 22 -123.85 0.25 -40.40
C VAL A 22 -122.98 -1.01 -40.55
N GLY A 23 -122.67 -1.67 -39.41
CA GLY A 23 -121.92 -2.94 -39.41
C GLY A 23 -121.87 -3.75 -38.11
N SER A 24 -122.84 -3.58 -37.20
CA SER A 24 -123.37 -4.61 -36.28
C SER A 24 -122.44 -5.69 -35.69
N CYS A 25 -121.90 -5.44 -34.49
CA CYS A 25 -121.89 -6.32 -33.30
C CYS A 25 -121.11 -5.55 -32.20
N GLY A 26 -121.60 -5.29 -31.00
CA GLY A 26 -122.77 -5.87 -30.34
C GLY A 26 -122.45 -5.97 -28.84
N ASP A 27 -122.45 -4.81 -28.20
CA ASP A 27 -122.67 -4.56 -26.76
C ASP A 27 -121.67 -5.19 -25.74
N GLU A 28 -121.27 -4.50 -24.67
CA GLU A 28 -121.89 -3.35 -24.01
C GLU A 28 -121.11 -2.02 -24.15
N ALA A 29 -121.83 -0.91 -23.96
CA ALA A 29 -121.26 0.42 -23.96
C ALA A 29 -120.32 0.67 -22.76
N LEU A 30 -119.05 0.98 -23.06
CA LEU A 30 -118.26 1.84 -22.18
C LEU A 30 -118.81 3.28 -22.31
N PRO A 31 -119.33 3.92 -21.24
CA PRO A 31 -119.90 5.25 -21.34
C PRO A 31 -118.86 6.31 -21.72
N ASP A 32 -119.28 7.34 -22.45
CA ASP A 32 -118.48 8.55 -22.68
C ASP A 32 -117.96 9.11 -21.33
N GLY A 33 -116.65 9.04 -21.10
CA GLY A 33 -116.01 9.58 -19.90
C GLY A 33 -115.04 8.65 -19.15
N ILE A 34 -114.59 7.53 -19.72
CA ILE A 34 -113.52 6.74 -19.09
C ILE A 34 -112.19 7.48 -19.25
N ALA A 35 -111.57 7.86 -18.11
CA ALA A 35 -110.18 8.30 -18.04
C ALA A 35 -109.26 7.27 -18.73
N PRO A 36 -108.10 7.64 -19.32
CA PRO A 36 -107.31 6.74 -20.15
C PRO A 36 -107.15 5.36 -19.50
N LEU A 37 -107.73 4.34 -20.11
CA LEU A 37 -107.60 2.96 -19.64
C LEU A 37 -106.13 2.60 -19.71
N ASP A 38 -105.48 2.52 -18.56
CA ASP A 38 -104.20 1.80 -18.47
C ASP A 38 -104.47 0.30 -18.65
N CYS A 39 -103.46 -0.45 -19.10
CA CYS A 39 -103.60 -1.89 -19.35
C CYS A 39 -104.12 -2.64 -18.11
N SER A 40 -103.89 -2.11 -16.90
CA SER A 40 -104.36 -2.69 -15.64
C SER A 40 -105.88 -2.68 -15.43
N THR A 41 -106.61 -1.98 -16.30
CA THR A 41 -108.09 -2.03 -16.36
C THR A 41 -108.60 -3.38 -16.91
N CYS A 42 -107.83 -4.01 -17.81
CA CYS A 42 -108.18 -5.27 -18.47
C CYS A 42 -107.24 -6.42 -18.08
N HIS A 43 -105.95 -6.14 -17.88
CA HIS A 43 -104.86 -7.08 -17.60
C HIS A 43 -104.14 -6.73 -16.29
N GLY A 44 -104.45 -7.46 -15.21
CA GLY A 44 -103.78 -7.26 -13.92
C GLY A 44 -104.38 -6.16 -13.05
N SER A 45 -103.51 -5.34 -12.45
CA SER A 45 -103.81 -4.27 -11.51
C SER A 45 -102.65 -3.26 -11.45
N LYS A 46 -102.85 -2.07 -10.88
CA LYS A 46 -101.87 -0.95 -10.87
C LYS A 46 -100.51 -1.23 -10.20
N GLY A 47 -100.32 -2.39 -9.56
CA GLY A 47 -99.04 -2.84 -9.01
C GLY A 47 -98.62 -4.24 -9.49
N ASN A 48 -99.34 -4.84 -10.43
CA ASN A 48 -99.09 -6.21 -10.91
C ASN A 48 -99.79 -6.43 -12.26
N ALA A 49 -99.04 -6.49 -13.36
CA ALA A 49 -99.59 -6.67 -14.71
C ALA A 49 -100.02 -8.12 -15.02
N ALA A 50 -99.80 -9.09 -14.11
CA ALA A 50 -100.18 -10.48 -14.34
C ALA A 50 -101.71 -10.65 -14.47
N PRO A 51 -102.21 -11.30 -15.54
CA PRO A 51 -103.63 -11.58 -15.69
C PRO A 51 -104.16 -12.40 -14.49
N PRO A 52 -105.13 -11.90 -13.71
CA PRO A 52 -105.64 -12.61 -12.55
C PRO A 52 -106.67 -13.69 -12.94
N ARG A 53 -107.07 -13.72 -14.22
CA ARG A 53 -108.13 -14.57 -14.76
C ARG A 53 -107.86 -14.95 -16.22
N SER A 54 -108.22 -16.17 -16.59
CA SER A 54 -108.25 -16.60 -17.99
C SER A 54 -109.52 -16.11 -18.68
N LEU A 55 -109.40 -15.55 -19.89
CA LEU A 55 -110.53 -15.15 -20.75
C LEU A 55 -111.12 -16.33 -21.56
N ALA A 56 -110.50 -17.51 -21.53
CA ALA A 56 -110.82 -18.62 -22.44
C ALA A 56 -111.99 -19.53 -22.00
N ALA A 57 -112.73 -19.17 -20.94
CA ALA A 57 -113.82 -19.98 -20.40
C ALA A 57 -115.17 -19.28 -20.58
N ILE A 58 -115.98 -19.78 -21.53
CA ILE A 58 -117.22 -19.16 -22.01
C ILE A 58 -118.35 -19.08 -20.94
N ASP A 59 -118.24 -19.81 -19.82
CA ASP A 59 -119.26 -19.83 -18.74
C ASP A 59 -118.69 -19.63 -17.31
N GLY A 60 -117.46 -19.10 -17.16
CA GLY A 60 -116.94 -18.81 -15.81
C GLY A 60 -115.51 -18.30 -15.73
N VAL A 61 -115.30 -17.27 -14.91
CA VAL A 61 -113.97 -16.72 -14.60
C VAL A 61 -113.17 -17.75 -13.79
N ILE A 62 -111.98 -18.12 -14.27
CA ILE A 62 -111.07 -19.03 -13.55
C ILE A 62 -109.74 -18.35 -13.28
N GLU A 63 -109.42 -18.23 -11.99
CA GLU A 63 -108.22 -17.58 -11.44
C GLU A 63 -107.06 -18.57 -11.17
N SER A 64 -107.25 -19.86 -11.52
CA SER A 64 -106.24 -20.91 -11.29
C SER A 64 -105.10 -20.83 -12.29
N THR A 65 -103.86 -20.88 -11.77
CA THR A 65 -102.60 -20.93 -12.53
C THR A 65 -102.43 -22.21 -13.37
N THR A 66 -103.29 -23.21 -13.17
CA THR A 66 -103.38 -24.39 -14.04
C THR A 66 -103.93 -24.08 -15.45
N TYR A 67 -104.45 -22.88 -15.69
CA TYR A 67 -104.96 -22.42 -16.98
C TYR A 67 -103.94 -21.52 -17.67
N VAL A 68 -103.69 -21.76 -18.96
CA VAL A 68 -102.65 -21.09 -19.77
C VAL A 68 -102.74 -19.56 -19.70
N GLY A 69 -103.96 -19.00 -19.68
CA GLY A 69 -104.19 -17.56 -19.60
C GLY A 69 -103.88 -16.90 -18.26
N VAL A 70 -103.68 -17.68 -17.19
CA VAL A 70 -103.18 -17.19 -15.88
C VAL A 70 -101.74 -17.66 -15.71
N GLY A 71 -101.51 -18.98 -15.70
CA GLY A 71 -100.19 -19.62 -15.80
C GLY A 71 -99.11 -19.03 -14.89
N ALA A 72 -97.90 -18.93 -15.44
CA ALA A 72 -96.73 -18.39 -14.78
C ALA A 72 -96.53 -16.88 -14.99
N HIS A 73 -97.55 -16.12 -15.45
CA HIS A 73 -97.43 -14.66 -15.62
C HIS A 73 -96.97 -13.97 -14.34
N GLN A 74 -97.52 -14.36 -13.18
CA GLN A 74 -97.10 -13.83 -11.89
C GLN A 74 -95.62 -14.05 -11.60
N SER A 75 -95.08 -15.22 -11.96
CA SER A 75 -93.66 -15.58 -11.75
C SER A 75 -92.70 -14.76 -12.62
N HIS A 76 -93.21 -14.13 -13.69
CA HIS A 76 -92.42 -13.32 -14.61
C HIS A 76 -92.61 -11.81 -14.40
N LEU A 77 -93.81 -11.34 -14.07
CA LEU A 77 -94.16 -9.91 -14.04
C LEU A 77 -93.96 -9.22 -12.68
N VAL A 78 -93.40 -9.90 -11.69
CA VAL A 78 -92.87 -9.28 -10.45
C VAL A 78 -91.48 -9.84 -10.12
N ASP A 79 -90.77 -9.15 -9.24
CA ASP A 79 -89.44 -9.57 -8.77
C ASP A 79 -89.50 -10.96 -8.12
N GLY A 80 -88.66 -11.87 -8.62
CA GLY A 80 -88.53 -13.23 -8.14
C GLY A 80 -87.34 -13.42 -7.20
N ARG A 81 -87.04 -14.68 -6.88
CA ARG A 81 -85.85 -15.05 -6.09
C ARG A 81 -84.54 -15.00 -6.87
N ILE A 82 -84.62 -14.97 -8.20
CA ILE A 82 -83.48 -15.14 -9.11
C ILE A 82 -83.34 -14.03 -10.15
N ARG A 83 -84.30 -13.10 -10.27
CA ARG A 83 -84.26 -11.94 -11.17
C ARG A 83 -85.39 -10.96 -10.83
N GLN A 84 -85.30 -9.74 -11.35
CA GLN A 84 -86.36 -8.72 -11.27
C GLN A 84 -87.55 -9.10 -12.17
N ALA A 85 -88.60 -8.28 -12.25
CA ALA A 85 -89.69 -8.46 -13.22
C ALA A 85 -89.18 -8.55 -14.69
N VAL A 86 -89.92 -9.22 -15.57
CA VAL A 86 -89.66 -9.25 -17.04
C VAL A 86 -90.59 -8.23 -17.70
N SER A 87 -90.12 -7.57 -18.76
CA SER A 87 -91.00 -6.73 -19.57
C SER A 87 -91.98 -7.60 -20.36
N CYS A 88 -93.23 -7.16 -20.53
CA CYS A 88 -94.20 -7.87 -21.37
C CYS A 88 -93.69 -8.08 -22.80
N GLU A 89 -92.84 -7.15 -23.29
CA GLU A 89 -92.17 -7.20 -24.60
C GLU A 89 -91.26 -8.42 -24.81
N GLU A 90 -90.90 -9.13 -23.73
CA GLU A 90 -90.03 -10.31 -23.79
C GLU A 90 -90.76 -11.59 -24.22
N CYS A 91 -92.10 -11.61 -24.10
CA CYS A 91 -92.94 -12.76 -24.46
C CYS A 91 -94.14 -12.40 -25.36
N HIS A 92 -94.48 -11.12 -25.50
CA HIS A 92 -95.63 -10.64 -26.29
C HIS A 92 -95.30 -9.34 -27.00
N VAL A 93 -95.99 -9.04 -28.10
CA VAL A 93 -96.03 -7.69 -28.65
C VAL A 93 -96.80 -6.81 -27.66
N VAL A 94 -96.17 -5.73 -27.16
CA VAL A 94 -96.88 -4.77 -26.29
C VAL A 94 -97.56 -3.71 -27.15
N PRO A 95 -98.90 -3.63 -27.14
CA PRO A 95 -99.64 -2.63 -27.88
C PRO A 95 -99.49 -1.25 -27.21
N THR A 96 -99.48 -0.21 -28.04
CA THR A 96 -99.55 1.20 -27.61
C THR A 96 -100.99 1.63 -27.33
N TYR A 97 -101.97 1.04 -28.03
CA TYR A 97 -103.39 1.37 -27.93
C TYR A 97 -104.27 0.12 -27.80
N VAL A 98 -105.48 0.28 -27.24
CA VAL A 98 -106.43 -0.83 -27.01
C VAL A 98 -106.95 -1.42 -28.34
N ASP A 99 -106.98 -0.62 -29.39
CA ASP A 99 -107.42 -0.96 -30.74
C ASP A 99 -106.26 -1.25 -31.72
N ASP A 100 -105.03 -1.42 -31.23
CA ASP A 100 -103.91 -1.83 -32.07
C ASP A 100 -104.19 -3.21 -32.74
N PRO A 101 -103.78 -3.40 -34.00
CA PRO A 101 -103.92 -4.68 -34.69
C PRO A 101 -103.27 -5.82 -33.89
N ASN A 102 -104.02 -6.91 -33.71
CA ASN A 102 -103.66 -8.10 -32.92
C ASN A 102 -103.56 -7.86 -31.39
N HIS A 103 -104.24 -6.85 -30.85
CA HIS A 103 -104.43 -6.72 -29.39
C HIS A 103 -105.77 -7.31 -28.92
N VAL A 104 -106.86 -7.05 -29.65
CA VAL A 104 -108.20 -7.57 -29.36
C VAL A 104 -108.70 -8.39 -30.54
N ASP A 105 -108.29 -9.65 -30.57
CA ASP A 105 -108.51 -10.60 -31.66
C ASP A 105 -108.95 -11.99 -31.12
N PRO A 106 -109.21 -13.00 -31.99
CA PRO A 106 -109.66 -14.30 -31.53
C PRO A 106 -108.56 -15.08 -30.79
N LEU A 107 -108.78 -15.35 -29.50
CA LEU A 107 -107.85 -16.07 -28.62
C LEU A 107 -107.18 -17.29 -29.29
N PRO A 108 -105.87 -17.52 -29.08
CA PRO A 108 -105.00 -16.86 -28.09
C PRO A 108 -104.21 -15.65 -28.60
N ALA A 109 -103.79 -14.81 -27.65
CA ALA A 109 -102.74 -13.81 -27.89
C ALA A 109 -101.42 -14.47 -28.35
N GLU A 110 -100.74 -13.83 -29.29
CA GLU A 110 -99.46 -14.24 -29.87
C GLU A 110 -98.34 -14.22 -28.83
N VAL A 111 -97.50 -15.25 -28.86
CA VAL A 111 -96.23 -15.28 -28.11
C VAL A 111 -95.09 -14.92 -29.05
N THR A 112 -94.34 -13.88 -28.72
CA THR A 112 -93.17 -13.40 -29.45
C THR A 112 -92.02 -13.17 -28.49
N PHE A 113 -90.86 -13.74 -28.75
CA PHE A 113 -89.74 -13.68 -27.82
C PHE A 113 -88.83 -12.47 -28.08
N GLY A 114 -88.43 -11.81 -26.99
CA GLY A 114 -87.55 -10.65 -27.02
C GLY A 114 -86.06 -11.02 -27.09
N VAL A 115 -85.22 -10.01 -26.86
CA VAL A 115 -83.76 -10.14 -26.98
C VAL A 115 -83.16 -10.97 -25.85
N LEU A 116 -83.69 -10.88 -24.62
CA LEU A 116 -83.13 -11.60 -23.47
C LEU A 116 -83.40 -13.11 -23.58
N ALA A 117 -84.59 -13.50 -24.05
CA ALA A 117 -84.97 -14.88 -24.30
C ALA A 117 -84.12 -15.52 -25.40
N ALA A 118 -83.76 -14.76 -26.44
CA ALA A 118 -82.94 -15.19 -27.58
C ALA A 118 -81.43 -14.91 -27.43
N THR A 119 -80.97 -14.53 -26.23
CA THR A 119 -79.54 -14.27 -25.97
C THR A 119 -78.72 -15.57 -26.08
N ASP A 120 -77.41 -15.43 -26.31
CA ASP A 120 -76.45 -16.53 -26.43
C ASP A 120 -76.73 -17.51 -27.59
N GLY A 121 -77.50 -17.07 -28.59
CA GLY A 121 -77.90 -17.90 -29.73
C GLY A 121 -79.05 -18.87 -29.43
N ALA A 122 -79.71 -18.71 -28.29
CA ALA A 122 -80.94 -19.43 -27.97
C ALA A 122 -82.02 -19.20 -29.06
N MET A 123 -82.85 -20.22 -29.31
CA MET A 123 -83.94 -20.16 -30.29
C MET A 123 -85.31 -20.37 -29.62
N PRO A 124 -85.82 -19.39 -28.84
CA PRO A 124 -87.05 -19.50 -28.07
C PRO A 124 -88.24 -20.08 -28.82
N SER A 125 -88.95 -20.98 -28.16
CA SER A 125 -90.14 -21.63 -28.69
C SER A 125 -91.19 -21.87 -27.59
N TRP A 126 -92.45 -21.85 -28.00
CA TRP A 126 -93.61 -22.02 -27.14
C TRP A 126 -94.50 -23.12 -27.70
N ASP A 127 -94.70 -24.20 -26.95
CA ASP A 127 -95.67 -25.24 -27.29
C ASP A 127 -96.92 -25.09 -26.41
N ARG A 128 -98.03 -24.71 -27.03
CA ARG A 128 -99.34 -24.53 -26.38
C ARG A 128 -100.17 -25.81 -26.30
N GLU A 129 -99.89 -26.80 -27.16
CA GLU A 129 -100.72 -27.99 -27.35
C GLU A 129 -100.18 -29.19 -26.57
N VAL A 130 -98.86 -29.40 -26.59
CA VAL A 130 -98.19 -30.54 -25.95
C VAL A 130 -97.37 -30.05 -24.75
N GLY A 131 -97.88 -30.30 -23.55
CA GLY A 131 -97.15 -30.02 -22.30
C GLY A 131 -97.10 -28.56 -21.86
N VAL A 132 -97.60 -27.61 -22.66
CA VAL A 132 -97.76 -26.18 -22.28
C VAL A 132 -96.45 -25.58 -21.75
N ASN A 133 -95.40 -25.62 -22.57
CA ASN A 133 -94.01 -25.41 -22.15
C ASN A 133 -93.28 -24.37 -23.01
N CYS A 134 -92.33 -23.67 -22.37
CA CYS A 134 -91.37 -22.80 -23.04
C CYS A 134 -90.06 -23.58 -23.19
N SER A 135 -89.55 -23.76 -24.41
CA SER A 135 -88.29 -24.49 -24.66
C SER A 135 -87.33 -23.67 -25.51
N GLN A 136 -86.03 -23.98 -25.42
CA GLN A 136 -84.96 -23.24 -26.12
C GLN A 136 -84.89 -21.73 -25.75
N VAL A 137 -85.38 -21.36 -24.56
CA VAL A 137 -85.27 -20.00 -24.00
C VAL A 137 -84.00 -19.86 -23.17
N TYR A 138 -83.20 -18.81 -23.39
CA TYR A 138 -81.97 -18.50 -22.65
C TYR A 138 -82.18 -18.50 -21.13
N CYS A 139 -83.20 -17.77 -20.64
CA CYS A 139 -83.58 -17.69 -19.23
C CYS A 139 -83.97 -19.03 -18.58
N HIS A 140 -84.19 -20.08 -19.39
CA HIS A 140 -84.49 -21.44 -18.94
C HIS A 140 -83.29 -22.39 -19.11
N GLY A 141 -82.13 -21.89 -19.56
CA GLY A 141 -80.90 -22.68 -19.66
C GLY A 141 -80.67 -23.35 -21.02
N ALA A 142 -81.32 -22.88 -22.08
CA ALA A 142 -81.21 -23.48 -23.42
C ALA A 142 -79.78 -23.66 -23.94
N THR A 143 -78.88 -22.74 -23.59
CA THR A 143 -77.47 -22.70 -24.00
C THR A 143 -76.52 -22.95 -22.83
N LEU A 144 -77.04 -23.08 -21.61
CA LEU A 144 -76.24 -23.17 -20.38
C LEU A 144 -76.00 -24.63 -19.98
N THR A 145 -74.74 -24.99 -19.81
CA THR A 145 -74.35 -26.38 -19.52
C THR A 145 -74.76 -26.82 -18.11
N GLY A 146 -75.29 -28.04 -17.99
CA GLY A 146 -75.59 -28.70 -16.70
C GLY A 146 -76.96 -28.39 -16.09
N GLY A 147 -77.83 -27.63 -16.77
CA GLY A 147 -79.21 -27.44 -16.35
C GLY A 147 -80.06 -28.71 -16.45
N THR A 148 -80.86 -28.99 -15.42
CA THR A 148 -81.72 -30.19 -15.33
C THR A 148 -83.16 -30.00 -15.83
N ASN A 149 -83.61 -28.77 -16.09
CA ASN A 149 -84.98 -28.46 -16.53
C ASN A 149 -85.01 -27.27 -17.51
N THR A 150 -84.66 -27.54 -18.77
CA THR A 150 -84.56 -26.51 -19.83
C THR A 150 -85.85 -26.31 -20.66
N ALA A 151 -86.94 -26.96 -20.26
CA ALA A 151 -88.27 -26.83 -20.85
C ALA A 151 -89.38 -26.76 -19.77
N PRO A 152 -89.42 -25.70 -18.93
CA PRO A 152 -90.41 -25.57 -17.86
C PRO A 152 -91.85 -25.46 -18.37
N ILE A 153 -92.79 -25.87 -17.51
CA ILE A 153 -94.21 -25.98 -17.82
C ILE A 153 -94.93 -24.74 -17.27
N TRP A 154 -95.54 -23.95 -18.16
CA TRP A 154 -96.13 -22.65 -17.85
C TRP A 154 -97.26 -22.70 -16.81
N THR A 155 -97.94 -23.85 -16.68
CA THR A 155 -99.03 -24.06 -15.73
C THR A 155 -98.56 -24.67 -14.39
N THR A 156 -97.25 -24.87 -14.21
CA THR A 156 -96.64 -25.39 -12.98
C THR A 156 -95.93 -24.27 -12.22
N VAL A 157 -96.55 -23.75 -11.16
CA VAL A 157 -96.07 -22.57 -10.40
C VAL A 157 -95.77 -22.86 -8.92
N ASP A 158 -95.56 -24.12 -8.57
CA ASP A 158 -95.26 -24.58 -7.20
C ASP A 158 -93.81 -24.29 -6.73
N LYS A 159 -93.00 -23.65 -7.60
CA LYS A 159 -91.57 -23.32 -7.46
C LYS A 159 -90.60 -24.50 -7.62
N SER A 160 -91.08 -25.71 -7.93
CA SER A 160 -90.21 -26.87 -8.22
C SER A 160 -89.26 -26.65 -9.40
N GLN A 161 -89.70 -25.86 -10.39
CA GLN A 161 -88.96 -25.59 -11.64
C GLN A 161 -87.92 -24.47 -11.53
N VAL A 162 -87.77 -23.84 -10.35
CA VAL A 162 -86.90 -22.66 -10.12
C VAL A 162 -85.99 -22.90 -8.91
N ALA A 163 -85.13 -23.91 -9.02
CA ALA A 163 -84.14 -24.29 -8.02
C ALA A 163 -82.72 -24.20 -8.61
N CYS A 164 -81.69 -24.03 -7.77
CA CYS A 164 -80.31 -24.08 -8.25
C CYS A 164 -80.05 -25.45 -8.93
N GLY A 165 -79.43 -25.46 -10.11
CA GLY A 165 -79.28 -26.66 -10.93
C GLY A 165 -80.36 -26.86 -12.02
N THR A 166 -81.44 -26.06 -12.07
CA THR A 166 -82.48 -26.24 -13.11
C THR A 166 -82.09 -25.60 -14.44
N CYS A 167 -81.59 -24.36 -14.46
CA CYS A 167 -81.20 -23.66 -15.69
C CYS A 167 -79.73 -23.90 -16.08
N HIS A 168 -78.82 -24.02 -15.12
CA HIS A 168 -77.40 -24.32 -15.34
C HIS A 168 -76.87 -25.19 -14.21
N GLY A 169 -75.72 -25.85 -14.39
CA GLY A 169 -75.08 -26.63 -13.33
C GLY A 169 -74.72 -25.75 -12.12
N ASN A 170 -74.75 -26.32 -10.91
CA ASN A 170 -74.46 -25.59 -9.68
C ASN A 170 -73.45 -26.35 -8.79
N PRO A 171 -72.12 -26.12 -8.95
CA PRO A 171 -71.48 -25.27 -9.97
C PRO A 171 -71.61 -25.83 -11.41
N PRO A 172 -71.36 -25.03 -12.45
CA PRO A 172 -71.33 -25.53 -13.83
C PRO A 172 -70.22 -26.59 -14.02
N PRO A 173 -70.31 -27.45 -15.04
CA PRO A 173 -69.20 -28.34 -15.40
C PRO A 173 -67.94 -27.59 -15.85
N SER A 174 -66.85 -28.35 -16.05
CA SER A 174 -65.60 -27.86 -16.65
C SER A 174 -65.88 -26.97 -17.89
N PRO A 175 -65.28 -25.77 -18.01
CA PRO A 175 -64.07 -25.31 -17.30
C PRO A 175 -64.25 -24.70 -15.89
N HIS A 176 -65.44 -24.75 -15.28
CA HIS A 176 -65.64 -24.15 -13.96
C HIS A 176 -65.03 -24.98 -12.81
N THR A 177 -64.44 -24.28 -11.82
CA THR A 177 -64.14 -24.85 -10.50
C THR A 177 -65.42 -25.38 -9.82
N GLN A 178 -65.27 -26.44 -9.02
CA GLN A 178 -66.37 -27.06 -8.29
C GLN A 178 -66.54 -26.51 -6.86
N ARG A 179 -65.91 -25.37 -6.52
CA ARG A 179 -66.19 -24.66 -5.27
C ARG A 179 -67.60 -24.06 -5.24
N VAL A 180 -68.12 -23.87 -4.03
CA VAL A 180 -69.48 -23.36 -3.76
C VAL A 180 -69.52 -21.91 -3.27
N ASP A 181 -68.36 -21.26 -3.15
CA ASP A 181 -68.16 -19.85 -2.77
C ASP A 181 -68.27 -18.90 -3.98
N CYS A 182 -69.25 -19.14 -4.86
CA CYS A 182 -69.39 -18.51 -6.18
C CYS A 182 -69.34 -16.96 -6.16
N GLN A 183 -69.64 -16.33 -5.02
CA GLN A 183 -69.54 -14.89 -4.81
C GLN A 183 -68.11 -14.33 -5.00
N ASN A 184 -67.07 -15.14 -4.79
CA ASN A 184 -65.67 -14.73 -4.96
C ASN A 184 -65.33 -14.47 -6.44
N CYS A 185 -65.94 -15.24 -7.36
CA CYS A 185 -65.80 -15.08 -8.80
C CYS A 185 -66.90 -14.18 -9.40
N HIS A 186 -68.10 -14.17 -8.82
CA HIS A 186 -69.30 -13.49 -9.31
C HIS A 186 -69.89 -12.47 -8.30
N PRO A 187 -69.13 -11.49 -7.79
CA PRO A 187 -69.50 -10.66 -6.64
C PRO A 187 -70.67 -9.68 -6.87
N GLY A 188 -71.01 -9.37 -8.13
CA GLY A 188 -72.20 -8.58 -8.47
C GLY A 188 -73.44 -9.42 -8.80
N THR A 189 -73.30 -10.75 -8.86
CA THR A 189 -74.38 -11.70 -9.16
C THR A 189 -74.85 -12.43 -7.89
N LEU A 190 -73.94 -12.76 -6.97
CA LEU A 190 -74.24 -13.37 -5.67
C LEU A 190 -73.84 -12.45 -4.52
N ARG A 191 -74.55 -12.60 -3.40
CA ARG A 191 -74.24 -12.02 -2.08
C ARG A 191 -73.38 -12.99 -1.26
N PRO A 192 -72.66 -12.53 -0.22
CA PRO A 192 -71.80 -13.38 0.61
C PRO A 192 -72.48 -14.59 1.28
N ASN A 193 -73.82 -14.59 1.37
CA ASN A 193 -74.60 -15.72 1.89
C ASN A 193 -75.04 -16.72 0.80
N GLY A 194 -74.46 -16.66 -0.41
CA GLY A 194 -74.79 -17.54 -1.53
C GLY A 194 -76.13 -17.28 -2.22
N MET A 195 -76.83 -16.19 -1.86
CA MET A 195 -78.08 -15.80 -2.53
C MET A 195 -77.80 -14.86 -3.71
N ILE A 196 -78.57 -15.01 -4.79
CA ILE A 196 -78.53 -14.10 -5.95
C ILE A 196 -78.87 -12.66 -5.51
N ASP A 197 -78.08 -11.69 -5.97
CA ASP A 197 -78.38 -10.27 -5.76
C ASP A 197 -79.37 -9.75 -6.81
N VAL A 198 -80.66 -10.06 -6.60
CA VAL A 198 -81.76 -9.61 -7.46
C VAL A 198 -81.80 -8.08 -7.59
N ALA A 199 -81.37 -7.34 -6.57
CA ALA A 199 -81.31 -5.88 -6.62
C ALA A 199 -80.17 -5.36 -7.53
N GLY A 200 -79.02 -6.05 -7.55
CA GLY A 200 -77.91 -5.78 -8.46
C GLY A 200 -78.24 -6.10 -9.93
N GLY A 201 -79.19 -7.01 -10.18
CA GLY A 201 -79.81 -7.22 -11.48
C GLY A 201 -78.96 -7.95 -12.53
N GLN A 202 -77.78 -8.47 -12.15
CA GLN A 202 -76.84 -9.13 -13.07
C GLN A 202 -77.20 -10.59 -13.37
N HIS A 203 -77.94 -11.26 -12.49
CA HIS A 203 -78.33 -12.65 -12.70
C HIS A 203 -79.46 -12.75 -13.75
N ILE A 204 -79.16 -13.39 -14.88
CA ILE A 204 -80.02 -13.46 -16.09
C ILE A 204 -80.21 -12.07 -16.72
N ASP A 205 -79.10 -11.36 -16.98
CA ASP A 205 -79.04 -10.10 -17.75
C ASP A 205 -78.52 -10.28 -19.20
N GLY A 206 -78.15 -11.51 -19.58
CA GLY A 206 -77.59 -11.85 -20.88
C GLY A 206 -76.06 -11.73 -21.00
N ARG A 207 -75.33 -11.55 -19.89
CA ARG A 207 -73.86 -11.53 -19.85
C ARG A 207 -73.32 -12.47 -18.76
N LEU A 208 -72.04 -12.82 -18.88
CA LEU A 208 -71.27 -13.49 -17.82
C LEU A 208 -70.44 -12.46 -17.07
N GLN A 209 -70.64 -12.32 -15.76
CA GLN A 209 -69.91 -11.40 -14.90
C GLN A 209 -68.85 -12.17 -14.11
N LEU A 210 -67.58 -11.97 -14.45
CA LEU A 210 -66.44 -12.66 -13.84
C LEU A 210 -65.43 -11.65 -13.29
N GLN A 211 -64.93 -11.87 -12.08
CA GLN A 211 -63.82 -11.12 -11.50
C GLN A 211 -62.47 -11.66 -12.02
N THR A 212 -61.60 -10.77 -12.50
CA THR A 212 -60.33 -11.11 -13.16
C THR A 212 -59.10 -11.02 -12.26
N GLN A 213 -59.25 -11.05 -10.94
CA GLN A 213 -58.14 -11.06 -9.98
C GLN A 213 -57.83 -12.48 -9.55
N CYS A 214 -56.55 -12.89 -9.59
CA CYS A 214 -56.13 -14.27 -9.28
C CYS A 214 -56.62 -14.74 -7.91
N SER A 215 -56.54 -13.88 -6.89
CA SER A 215 -57.04 -14.08 -5.53
C SER A 215 -58.54 -14.37 -5.40
N GLY A 216 -59.33 -14.11 -6.45
CA GLY A 216 -60.75 -14.48 -6.53
C GLY A 216 -61.00 -15.96 -6.82
N CYS A 217 -59.99 -16.68 -7.36
CA CYS A 217 -60.08 -18.10 -7.73
C CYS A 217 -59.04 -18.96 -6.99
N HIS A 218 -57.80 -18.46 -6.85
CA HIS A 218 -56.68 -19.13 -6.18
C HIS A 218 -56.03 -18.20 -5.16
N GLY A 219 -55.72 -18.71 -3.97
CA GLY A 219 -55.09 -17.91 -2.92
C GLY A 219 -56.08 -17.31 -1.93
N SER A 220 -55.79 -16.09 -1.48
CA SER A 220 -56.50 -15.41 -0.40
C SER A 220 -56.45 -13.88 -0.54
N SER A 221 -57.00 -13.17 0.44
CA SER A 221 -56.85 -11.72 0.57
C SER A 221 -55.43 -11.26 0.97
N VAL A 222 -54.53 -12.19 1.35
CA VAL A 222 -53.14 -11.88 1.73
C VAL A 222 -52.24 -11.95 0.49
N ASN A 223 -52.32 -13.04 -0.26
CA ASN A 223 -51.55 -13.31 -1.46
C ASN A 223 -52.30 -14.28 -2.40
N SER A 224 -51.83 -14.40 -3.64
CA SER A 224 -52.39 -15.34 -4.64
C SER A 224 -51.88 -16.78 -4.47
N ALA A 225 -51.03 -17.06 -3.48
CA ALA A 225 -50.54 -18.39 -3.18
C ALA A 225 -51.68 -19.19 -2.51
N PRO A 226 -52.03 -20.42 -2.93
CA PRO A 226 -53.12 -21.18 -2.31
C PRO A 226 -52.86 -21.48 -0.83
N PRO A 227 -53.65 -20.96 0.15
CA PRO A 227 -53.89 -21.68 1.40
C PRO A 227 -55.02 -22.72 1.21
N VAL A 228 -55.76 -22.62 0.10
CA VAL A 228 -56.85 -23.50 -0.31
C VAL A 228 -56.82 -23.68 -1.83
N ASP A 229 -56.87 -24.90 -2.33
CA ASP A 229 -56.87 -25.21 -3.76
C ASP A 229 -58.25 -25.05 -4.45
N LEU A 230 -58.32 -25.31 -5.76
CA LEU A 230 -59.57 -25.25 -6.53
C LEU A 230 -60.64 -26.27 -6.11
N ASN A 231 -60.32 -27.25 -5.28
CA ASN A 231 -61.25 -28.26 -4.76
C ASN A 231 -61.66 -27.97 -3.30
N GLY A 232 -61.11 -26.92 -2.68
CA GLY A 232 -61.36 -26.56 -1.29
C GLY A 232 -60.43 -27.25 -0.28
N ALA A 233 -59.39 -27.96 -0.73
CA ALA A 233 -58.40 -28.58 0.15
C ALA A 233 -57.43 -27.54 0.69
N SER A 234 -57.15 -27.58 2.00
CA SER A 234 -56.30 -26.59 2.70
C SER A 234 -55.14 -27.24 3.49
N ASN A 235 -54.86 -28.52 3.28
CA ASN A 235 -53.77 -29.22 3.95
C ASN A 235 -52.48 -29.06 3.15
N THR A 236 -51.36 -28.74 3.80
CA THR A 236 -50.04 -28.66 3.16
C THR A 236 -49.56 -30.01 2.62
N ASP A 237 -50.09 -31.13 3.12
CA ASP A 237 -49.75 -32.46 2.65
C ASP A 237 -50.28 -32.78 1.22
N VAL A 238 -51.12 -31.91 0.62
CA VAL A 238 -51.53 -32.03 -0.79
C VAL A 238 -50.74 -31.09 -1.69
N VAL A 239 -50.29 -31.61 -2.84
CA VAL A 239 -49.44 -30.91 -3.83
C VAL A 239 -50.05 -29.58 -4.30
N THR A 240 -51.37 -29.50 -4.36
CA THR A 240 -52.11 -28.29 -4.78
C THR A 240 -52.11 -27.15 -3.74
N VAL A 241 -51.61 -27.41 -2.53
CA VAL A 241 -51.39 -26.41 -1.46
C VAL A 241 -49.90 -26.38 -1.12
N GLY A 242 -49.33 -27.46 -0.58
CA GLY A 242 -47.88 -27.66 -0.41
C GLY A 242 -47.11 -26.45 0.14
N ALA A 243 -45.92 -26.24 -0.42
CA ALA A 243 -45.01 -25.16 -0.04
C ALA A 243 -45.29 -23.80 -0.71
N HIS A 244 -46.45 -23.59 -1.37
CA HIS A 244 -46.75 -22.33 -2.07
C HIS A 244 -46.58 -21.10 -1.17
N GLN A 245 -47.09 -21.14 0.07
CA GLN A 245 -46.96 -20.02 1.01
C GLN A 245 -45.50 -19.74 1.38
N ARG A 246 -44.66 -20.78 1.55
CA ARG A 246 -43.23 -20.61 1.88
C ARG A 246 -42.45 -19.89 0.77
N HIS A 247 -42.85 -20.08 -0.48
CA HIS A 247 -42.19 -19.43 -1.62
C HIS A 247 -42.74 -18.02 -1.87
N LEU A 248 -44.06 -17.80 -1.74
CA LEU A 248 -44.71 -16.53 -2.12
C LEU A 248 -44.86 -15.53 -0.95
N GLU A 249 -44.73 -15.95 0.31
CA GLU A 249 -44.55 -15.04 1.46
C GLU A 249 -43.07 -14.75 1.77
N GLY A 250 -42.16 -15.56 1.24
CA GLY A 250 -40.76 -15.60 1.65
C GLY A 250 -40.55 -16.36 2.98
N GLY A 251 -39.30 -16.40 3.43
CA GLY A 251 -38.89 -17.09 4.65
C GLY A 251 -37.58 -16.56 5.21
N VAL A 252 -37.02 -17.25 6.20
CA VAL A 252 -35.81 -16.80 6.92
C VAL A 252 -34.52 -16.83 6.09
N VAL A 253 -34.55 -17.41 4.89
CA VAL A 253 -33.40 -17.51 3.97
C VAL A 253 -33.62 -16.80 2.63
N ARG A 254 -34.84 -16.32 2.32
CA ARG A 254 -35.14 -15.63 1.05
C ARG A 254 -36.40 -14.78 1.08
N ASN A 255 -36.39 -13.69 0.33
CA ASN A 255 -37.57 -12.93 -0.07
C ASN A 255 -38.52 -13.75 -0.98
N PRO A 256 -39.79 -13.29 -1.13
CA PRO A 256 -40.77 -13.91 -2.04
C PRO A 256 -40.25 -14.23 -3.45
N ILE A 257 -40.76 -15.33 -3.99
CA ILE A 257 -40.53 -15.84 -5.34
C ILE A 257 -41.77 -15.54 -6.20
N SER A 258 -41.57 -15.22 -7.47
CA SER A 258 -42.66 -14.84 -8.38
C SER A 258 -43.31 -16.08 -9.00
N CYS A 259 -44.56 -15.98 -9.42
CA CYS A 259 -45.27 -17.14 -9.98
C CYS A 259 -44.61 -17.68 -11.26
N ASP A 260 -44.02 -16.79 -12.07
CA ASP A 260 -43.30 -17.08 -13.31
C ASP A 260 -41.92 -17.72 -13.10
N ASP A 261 -41.42 -17.80 -11.86
CA ASP A 261 -40.23 -18.59 -11.54
C ASP A 261 -40.50 -20.12 -11.59
N CYS A 262 -41.77 -20.57 -11.52
CA CYS A 262 -42.15 -21.99 -11.49
C CYS A 262 -43.29 -22.39 -12.47
N HIS A 263 -44.14 -21.46 -12.90
CA HIS A 263 -45.31 -21.75 -13.75
C HIS A 263 -45.58 -20.68 -14.79
N VAL A 264 -46.19 -21.05 -15.92
CA VAL A 264 -46.63 -20.07 -16.92
C VAL A 264 -47.78 -19.22 -16.33
N VAL A 265 -47.54 -17.92 -16.16
CA VAL A 265 -48.55 -16.98 -15.63
C VAL A 265 -49.43 -16.45 -16.77
N PRO A 266 -50.75 -16.68 -16.75
CA PRO A 266 -51.66 -16.17 -17.77
C PRO A 266 -51.88 -14.65 -17.61
N ASN A 267 -52.15 -13.97 -18.73
CA ASN A 267 -52.49 -12.55 -18.77
C ASN A 267 -53.99 -12.31 -18.55
N ALA A 268 -54.82 -13.29 -18.95
CA ALA A 268 -56.27 -13.25 -18.81
C ALA A 268 -56.83 -14.56 -18.24
N VAL A 269 -58.04 -14.50 -17.66
CA VAL A 269 -58.67 -15.68 -17.06
C VAL A 269 -59.09 -16.71 -18.12
N ASP A 270 -59.35 -16.28 -19.35
CA ASP A 270 -59.74 -17.10 -20.49
C ASP A 270 -58.58 -17.47 -21.45
N ASP A 271 -57.32 -17.24 -21.06
CA ASP A 271 -56.14 -17.66 -21.82
C ASP A 271 -56.12 -19.19 -22.03
N GLU A 272 -55.70 -19.63 -23.21
CA GLU A 272 -55.61 -21.05 -23.57
C GLU A 272 -54.65 -21.79 -22.62
N GLY A 273 -55.13 -22.89 -22.02
CA GLY A 273 -54.39 -23.67 -21.02
C GLY A 273 -54.67 -23.29 -19.56
N HIS A 274 -55.11 -22.05 -19.27
CA HIS A 274 -55.35 -21.62 -17.88
C HIS A 274 -56.56 -22.32 -17.23
N LEU A 275 -57.70 -22.37 -17.92
CA LEU A 275 -58.91 -23.05 -17.43
C LEU A 275 -59.06 -24.44 -18.04
N GLY A 276 -58.23 -25.38 -17.60
CA GLY A 276 -58.18 -26.76 -18.10
C GLY A 276 -58.23 -27.84 -17.01
N PRO A 277 -58.39 -29.13 -17.40
CA PRO A 277 -58.33 -30.28 -16.49
C PRO A 277 -56.90 -30.75 -16.17
N ALA A 278 -55.88 -30.11 -16.75
CA ALA A 278 -54.46 -30.39 -16.51
C ALA A 278 -53.94 -29.58 -15.31
N PRO A 279 -52.88 -30.04 -14.61
CA PRO A 279 -52.13 -29.17 -13.70
C PRO A 279 -51.49 -28.01 -14.49
N ALA A 280 -51.18 -26.91 -13.80
CA ALA A 280 -50.48 -25.78 -14.41
C ALA A 280 -49.12 -26.23 -14.99
N ASP A 281 -48.82 -25.78 -16.21
CA ASP A 281 -47.55 -26.09 -16.88
C ASP A 281 -46.37 -25.52 -16.07
N MET A 282 -45.36 -26.36 -15.83
CA MET A 282 -44.10 -25.95 -15.22
C MET A 282 -43.30 -25.12 -16.22
N THR A 283 -42.76 -23.99 -15.75
CA THR A 283 -41.66 -23.27 -16.40
C THR A 283 -40.64 -22.94 -15.32
N TRP A 284 -39.43 -22.54 -15.68
CA TRP A 284 -38.43 -22.16 -14.68
C TRP A 284 -37.88 -20.78 -14.95
N GLY A 285 -37.84 -19.96 -13.90
CA GLY A 285 -37.18 -18.67 -13.90
C GLY A 285 -35.67 -18.80 -14.08
N THR A 286 -35.00 -17.71 -14.42
CA THR A 286 -33.54 -17.71 -14.64
C THR A 286 -32.78 -18.10 -13.38
N LEU A 287 -33.27 -17.70 -12.20
CA LEU A 287 -32.59 -17.98 -10.94
C LEU A 287 -32.52 -19.48 -10.63
N GLY A 288 -33.61 -20.23 -10.87
CA GLY A 288 -33.63 -21.68 -10.64
C GLY A 288 -32.63 -22.45 -11.52
N GLN A 289 -32.29 -21.90 -12.69
CA GLN A 289 -31.35 -22.42 -13.68
C GLN A 289 -29.92 -21.84 -13.53
N THR A 290 -29.64 -21.11 -12.44
CA THR A 290 -28.30 -20.55 -12.22
C THR A 290 -27.27 -21.67 -12.03
N ASP A 291 -26.01 -21.38 -12.31
CA ASP A 291 -24.88 -22.30 -12.05
C ASP A 291 -24.99 -23.65 -12.80
N GLY A 292 -25.72 -23.67 -13.91
CA GLY A 292 -25.88 -24.84 -14.77
C GLY A 292 -26.99 -25.81 -14.34
N ALA A 293 -27.72 -25.49 -13.27
CA ALA A 293 -28.87 -26.26 -12.80
C ALA A 293 -29.92 -26.46 -13.92
N SER A 294 -30.50 -27.65 -14.02
CA SER A 294 -31.59 -27.98 -14.95
C SER A 294 -32.88 -28.40 -14.21
N PRO A 295 -33.61 -27.44 -13.58
CA PRO A 295 -34.75 -27.70 -12.71
C PRO A 295 -35.77 -28.71 -13.23
N ALA A 296 -36.12 -29.64 -12.36
CA ALA A 296 -37.10 -30.69 -12.60
C ALA A 296 -38.12 -30.77 -11.45
N TRP A 297 -39.32 -31.23 -11.81
CA TRP A 297 -40.45 -31.41 -10.90
C TRP A 297 -41.12 -32.75 -11.15
N ASP A 298 -41.05 -33.65 -10.17
CA ASP A 298 -41.82 -34.88 -10.14
C ASP A 298 -43.13 -34.65 -9.37
N ARG A 299 -44.23 -34.58 -10.12
CA ARG A 299 -45.56 -34.38 -9.55
C ARG A 299 -46.07 -35.57 -8.73
N ASP A 300 -45.71 -36.79 -9.08
CA ASP A 300 -46.23 -38.00 -8.44
C ASP A 300 -45.55 -38.24 -7.08
N ASN A 301 -44.27 -37.88 -6.96
CA ASN A 301 -43.51 -37.89 -5.70
C ASN A 301 -43.52 -36.55 -4.94
N ALA A 302 -44.10 -35.50 -5.53
CA ALA A 302 -44.09 -34.13 -5.03
C ALA A 302 -42.66 -33.59 -4.76
N GLN A 303 -41.70 -33.93 -5.62
CA GLN A 303 -40.27 -33.69 -5.41
C GLN A 303 -39.72 -32.70 -6.43
N CYS A 304 -38.98 -31.71 -5.96
CA CYS A 304 -38.14 -30.85 -6.80
C CYS A 304 -36.74 -31.48 -6.91
N SER A 305 -36.08 -31.36 -8.06
CA SER A 305 -34.66 -31.74 -8.20
C SER A 305 -33.95 -30.82 -9.20
N ASP A 306 -32.61 -30.77 -9.10
CA ASP A 306 -31.74 -29.94 -9.94
C ASP A 306 -32.11 -28.45 -9.97
N VAL A 307 -32.55 -27.90 -8.82
CA VAL A 307 -32.92 -26.48 -8.65
C VAL A 307 -31.82 -25.75 -7.88
N TYR A 308 -31.27 -24.67 -8.46
CA TYR A 308 -30.24 -23.84 -7.83
C TYR A 308 -30.65 -23.36 -6.42
N CYS A 309 -31.88 -22.85 -6.25
CA CYS A 309 -32.41 -22.39 -4.96
C CYS A 309 -32.55 -23.48 -3.89
N HIS A 310 -32.36 -24.74 -4.25
CA HIS A 310 -32.36 -25.89 -3.34
C HIS A 310 -30.95 -26.51 -3.22
N GLY A 311 -29.91 -25.82 -3.71
CA GLY A 311 -28.52 -26.22 -3.53
C GLY A 311 -28.03 -27.30 -4.49
N ALA A 312 -28.76 -27.63 -5.55
CA ALA A 312 -28.43 -28.79 -6.39
C ALA A 312 -27.05 -28.72 -7.09
N THR A 313 -26.52 -27.52 -7.30
CA THR A 313 -25.18 -27.26 -7.86
C THR A 313 -24.17 -26.80 -6.79
N LEU A 314 -24.60 -26.61 -5.54
CA LEU A 314 -23.78 -26.05 -4.48
C LEU A 314 -23.11 -27.17 -3.66
N ASP A 315 -21.80 -27.07 -3.48
CA ASP A 315 -21.02 -28.09 -2.78
C ASP A 315 -21.40 -28.23 -1.29
N GLY A 316 -21.54 -29.48 -0.85
CA GLY A 316 -21.79 -29.83 0.54
C GLY A 316 -23.25 -29.72 1.01
N GLY A 317 -24.20 -29.41 0.13
CA GLY A 317 -25.63 -29.42 0.44
C GLY A 317 -26.18 -30.84 0.72
N GLU A 318 -26.89 -31.01 1.83
CA GLU A 318 -27.45 -32.30 2.27
C GLU A 318 -28.83 -32.62 1.67
N GLN A 319 -29.59 -31.62 1.20
CA GLN A 319 -31.04 -31.74 0.90
C GLN A 319 -31.41 -31.16 -0.48
N THR A 320 -30.68 -31.56 -1.51
CA THR A 320 -30.79 -31.02 -2.88
C THR A 320 -32.04 -31.47 -3.67
N GLU A 321 -32.82 -32.43 -3.17
CA GLU A 321 -34.07 -32.90 -3.77
C GLU A 321 -35.29 -32.77 -2.82
N PRO A 322 -35.70 -31.55 -2.45
CA PRO A 322 -36.73 -31.33 -1.44
C PRO A 322 -38.14 -31.78 -1.86
N ILE A 323 -38.90 -32.26 -0.87
CA ILE A 323 -40.31 -32.64 -1.03
C ILE A 323 -41.20 -31.42 -0.74
N TRP A 324 -42.06 -31.07 -1.69
CA TRP A 324 -42.93 -29.89 -1.70
C TRP A 324 -44.04 -29.89 -0.64
N THR A 325 -44.43 -31.06 -0.16
CA THR A 325 -45.49 -31.24 0.85
C THR A 325 -44.95 -31.36 2.29
N THR A 326 -43.62 -31.34 2.47
CA THR A 326 -42.98 -31.43 3.79
C THR A 326 -42.56 -30.04 4.26
N LEU A 327 -43.24 -29.51 5.28
CA LEU A 327 -43.09 -28.12 5.76
C LEU A 327 -42.65 -28.03 7.25
N ASP A 328 -42.02 -29.09 7.78
CA ASP A 328 -41.61 -29.19 9.19
C ASP A 328 -40.34 -28.38 9.54
N GLY A 329 -39.66 -27.82 8.54
CA GLY A 329 -38.44 -27.02 8.69
C GLY A 329 -37.13 -27.79 8.47
N THR A 330 -37.17 -29.10 8.27
CA THR A 330 -35.96 -29.94 8.09
C THR A 330 -35.21 -29.68 6.78
N GLN A 331 -35.85 -29.05 5.80
CA GLN A 331 -35.32 -28.78 4.46
C GLN A 331 -34.79 -27.34 4.26
N VAL A 332 -34.70 -26.55 5.33
CA VAL A 332 -34.24 -25.14 5.29
C VAL A 332 -33.19 -24.82 6.35
N ALA A 333 -32.40 -25.82 6.76
CA ALA A 333 -31.18 -25.60 7.54
C ALA A 333 -30.04 -25.11 6.63
N CYS A 334 -29.01 -24.47 7.17
CA CYS A 334 -27.89 -23.99 6.35
C CYS A 334 -27.22 -25.13 5.56
N SER A 335 -27.01 -26.28 6.20
CA SER A 335 -26.47 -27.48 5.55
C SER A 335 -27.39 -28.09 4.49
N SER A 336 -28.67 -27.70 4.42
CA SER A 336 -29.60 -28.23 3.41
C SER A 336 -29.22 -27.83 1.99
N CYS A 337 -28.69 -26.62 1.79
CA CYS A 337 -28.40 -26.07 0.46
C CYS A 337 -26.90 -26.08 0.11
N HIS A 338 -26.01 -25.83 1.07
CA HIS A 338 -24.55 -25.82 0.86
C HIS A 338 -23.85 -26.29 2.15
N GLY A 339 -22.58 -26.66 2.08
CA GLY A 339 -21.82 -27.01 3.29
C GLY A 339 -21.81 -25.86 4.31
N PHE A 340 -21.72 -26.17 5.61
CA PHE A 340 -21.65 -25.16 6.67
C PHE A 340 -20.42 -25.33 7.57
N PRO A 341 -19.30 -24.61 7.30
CA PRO A 341 -19.04 -23.81 6.10
C PRO A 341 -18.91 -24.68 4.83
N PRO A 342 -18.96 -24.11 3.62
CA PRO A 342 -18.77 -24.87 2.39
C PRO A 342 -17.36 -25.51 2.32
N PRO A 343 -17.08 -26.40 1.36
CA PRO A 343 -15.74 -26.92 1.17
C PRO A 343 -14.70 -25.84 0.80
N PHE A 344 -13.43 -26.26 0.74
CA PHE A 344 -12.30 -25.45 0.27
C PHE A 344 -12.68 -24.69 -1.02
N PRO A 345 -12.45 -23.36 -1.11
CA PRO A 345 -11.50 -22.56 -0.32
C PRO A 345 -11.99 -22.03 1.04
N HIS A 346 -13.18 -22.40 1.52
CA HIS A 346 -13.65 -21.88 2.81
C HIS A 346 -12.89 -22.49 4.00
N MET A 347 -12.55 -21.64 4.96
CA MET A 347 -11.93 -22.03 6.23
C MET A 347 -12.97 -22.55 7.23
N PRO A 348 -12.57 -23.34 8.26
CA PRO A 348 -13.48 -23.87 9.28
C PRO A 348 -13.93 -22.83 10.33
N LYS A 349 -14.32 -21.62 9.90
CA LYS A 349 -14.88 -20.56 10.75
C LYS A 349 -16.41 -20.53 10.66
N THR A 350 -17.08 -20.20 11.76
CA THR A 350 -18.55 -20.09 11.85
C THR A 350 -19.06 -18.65 11.75
N GLU A 351 -18.16 -17.69 11.79
CA GLU A 351 -18.42 -16.24 11.82
C GLU A 351 -18.59 -15.72 10.38
N CYS A 352 -19.52 -16.30 9.61
CA CYS A 352 -19.69 -16.05 8.18
C CYS A 352 -19.79 -14.55 7.82
N TRP A 353 -20.38 -13.75 8.70
CA TRP A 353 -20.50 -12.29 8.57
C TRP A 353 -19.15 -11.57 8.37
N THR A 354 -18.04 -12.14 8.84
CA THR A 354 -16.68 -11.57 8.66
C THR A 354 -16.31 -11.42 7.18
N CYS A 355 -16.77 -12.36 6.34
CA CYS A 355 -16.54 -12.37 4.90
C CYS A 355 -17.81 -12.06 4.09
N HIS A 356 -18.99 -12.30 4.66
CA HIS A 356 -20.29 -12.18 4.00
C HIS A 356 -21.19 -11.12 4.68
N ALA A 357 -20.61 -10.01 5.13
CA ALA A 357 -21.29 -8.98 5.94
C ALA A 357 -22.56 -8.36 5.33
N ASN A 358 -22.71 -8.42 4.00
CA ASN A 358 -23.92 -7.94 3.29
C ASN A 358 -25.01 -9.03 3.18
N THR A 359 -24.69 -10.27 3.51
CA THR A 359 -25.52 -11.47 3.32
C THR A 359 -25.94 -12.08 4.66
N VAL A 360 -25.05 -12.03 5.66
CA VAL A 360 -25.23 -12.62 6.99
C VAL A 360 -24.83 -11.60 8.06
N GLU A 361 -25.73 -11.36 9.01
CA GLU A 361 -25.50 -10.52 10.20
C GLU A 361 -24.53 -11.17 11.21
N ASP A 362 -24.00 -10.39 12.16
CA ASP A 362 -23.14 -10.88 13.24
C ASP A 362 -23.80 -11.95 14.13
N THR A 363 -25.14 -11.97 14.17
CA THR A 363 -25.96 -12.98 14.84
C THR A 363 -26.04 -14.33 14.08
N GLY A 364 -25.57 -14.40 12.84
CA GLY A 364 -25.76 -15.53 11.93
C GLY A 364 -27.11 -15.53 11.19
N ALA A 365 -27.93 -14.49 11.33
CA ALA A 365 -29.16 -14.32 10.57
C ALA A 365 -28.88 -13.82 9.13
N ILE A 366 -29.73 -14.19 8.16
CA ILE A 366 -29.61 -13.73 6.78
C ILE A 366 -30.18 -12.30 6.64
N ASP A 367 -29.41 -11.38 6.02
CA ASP A 367 -29.94 -10.07 5.63
C ASP A 367 -30.82 -10.19 4.37
N LEU A 368 -32.11 -10.43 4.62
CA LEU A 368 -33.13 -10.45 3.58
C LEU A 368 -33.36 -9.07 2.93
N ALA A 369 -33.03 -7.97 3.60
CA ALA A 369 -33.20 -6.62 3.04
C ALA A 369 -32.07 -6.28 2.05
N GLY A 370 -30.85 -6.75 2.32
CA GLY A 370 -29.73 -6.72 1.37
C GLY A 370 -30.01 -7.55 0.12
N GLY A 371 -30.64 -8.73 0.27
CA GLY A 371 -31.10 -9.55 -0.85
C GLY A 371 -30.00 -10.32 -1.57
N PHE A 372 -28.83 -10.47 -0.94
CA PHE A 372 -27.67 -11.17 -1.49
C PHE A 372 -27.73 -12.70 -1.29
N HIS A 373 -28.50 -13.20 -0.32
CA HIS A 373 -28.66 -14.64 -0.12
C HIS A 373 -29.63 -15.26 -1.16
N ILE A 374 -29.14 -16.24 -1.94
CA ILE A 374 -29.85 -16.88 -3.06
C ILE A 374 -30.24 -15.85 -4.15
N ASN A 375 -29.22 -15.14 -4.65
CA ASN A 375 -29.28 -14.22 -5.78
C ASN A 375 -28.58 -14.74 -7.06
N GLY A 376 -27.83 -15.85 -6.98
CA GLY A 376 -27.08 -16.44 -8.10
C GLY A 376 -25.56 -16.21 -8.07
N VAL A 377 -25.01 -15.49 -7.08
CA VAL A 377 -23.56 -15.24 -6.93
C VAL A 377 -23.11 -15.45 -5.47
N VAL A 378 -21.79 -15.58 -5.26
CA VAL A 378 -21.20 -15.64 -3.91
C VAL A 378 -20.71 -14.24 -3.54
N ASP A 379 -21.52 -13.50 -2.78
CA ASP A 379 -21.18 -12.15 -2.32
C ASP A 379 -20.18 -12.18 -1.16
N VAL A 380 -18.97 -11.68 -1.40
CA VAL A 380 -17.88 -11.57 -0.42
C VAL A 380 -17.48 -10.11 -0.24
N SER A 381 -17.28 -9.69 1.01
CA SER A 381 -16.89 -8.35 1.43
C SER A 381 -15.77 -8.45 2.48
N ILE A 382 -14.55 -8.68 2.02
CA ILE A 382 -13.35 -8.74 2.88
C ILE A 382 -12.62 -7.39 2.85
N SER A 383 -12.27 -6.86 4.03
CA SER A 383 -11.50 -5.63 4.18
C SER A 383 -10.14 -5.89 4.84
N GLY A 384 -9.16 -6.32 4.03
CA GLY A 384 -7.78 -6.60 4.46
C GLY A 384 -7.55 -8.04 4.91
N CYS A 385 -6.27 -8.41 5.02
CA CYS A 385 -5.83 -9.80 5.22
C CYS A 385 -6.27 -10.39 6.57
N SER A 386 -6.42 -9.54 7.59
CA SER A 386 -6.87 -9.89 8.96
C SER A 386 -8.26 -10.53 9.03
N ALA A 387 -9.08 -10.43 7.98
CA ALA A 387 -10.33 -11.18 7.88
C ALA A 387 -10.10 -12.71 7.86
N CYS A 388 -9.00 -13.16 7.22
CA CYS A 388 -8.67 -14.56 7.10
C CYS A 388 -7.63 -14.99 8.15
N HIS A 389 -6.44 -14.39 8.10
CA HIS A 389 -5.27 -14.71 8.92
C HIS A 389 -4.72 -13.46 9.60
N GLY A 390 -4.19 -13.60 10.80
CA GLY A 390 -3.70 -12.46 11.57
C GLY A 390 -4.71 -11.94 12.59
N SER A 391 -4.66 -10.63 12.85
CA SER A 391 -5.50 -9.94 13.84
C SER A 391 -5.66 -8.45 13.51
N ASP A 392 -6.43 -7.73 14.32
CA ASP A 392 -6.53 -6.26 14.25
C ASP A 392 -5.20 -5.53 14.52
N VAL A 393 -4.20 -6.21 15.10
CA VAL A 393 -2.87 -5.64 15.38
C VAL A 393 -2.00 -5.64 14.12
N ASN A 394 -1.91 -6.77 13.43
CA ASN A 394 -1.19 -6.96 12.18
C ASN A 394 -1.69 -8.24 11.46
N PRO A 395 -1.43 -8.40 10.15
CA PRO A 395 -1.85 -9.57 9.39
C PRO A 395 -0.95 -10.80 9.58
N ALA A 396 0.19 -10.71 10.28
CA ALA A 396 0.94 -11.91 10.67
C ALA A 396 0.07 -12.77 11.59
N PRO A 397 0.02 -14.11 11.47
CA PRO A 397 -0.81 -14.95 12.34
C PRO A 397 -0.38 -14.86 13.82
N PRO A 398 -1.20 -14.34 14.77
CA PRO A 398 -1.26 -14.92 16.11
C PRO A 398 -2.25 -16.09 16.14
N THR A 399 -3.06 -16.25 15.09
CA THR A 399 -4.03 -17.33 14.87
C THR A 399 -3.93 -17.77 13.41
N SER A 400 -3.68 -19.06 13.20
CA SER A 400 -3.63 -19.74 11.89
C SER A 400 -5.01 -19.89 11.24
N LEU A 401 -5.06 -20.29 9.95
CA LEU A 401 -6.29 -20.63 9.22
C LEU A 401 -7.07 -21.78 9.89
N GLU A 402 -6.36 -22.72 10.54
CA GLU A 402 -6.91 -23.84 11.31
C GLU A 402 -7.16 -23.51 12.80
N GLY A 403 -6.85 -22.28 13.22
CA GLY A 403 -7.18 -21.75 14.55
C GLY A 403 -6.09 -21.91 15.62
N GLU A 404 -4.91 -22.41 15.30
CA GLU A 404 -3.80 -22.53 16.26
C GLU A 404 -3.22 -21.17 16.62
N THR A 405 -2.85 -21.00 17.90
CA THR A 405 -2.33 -19.75 18.46
C THR A 405 -0.96 -19.85 19.12
N GLU A 406 -0.41 -21.05 19.24
CA GLU A 406 0.86 -21.28 19.93
C GLU A 406 2.04 -21.08 18.98
N THR A 407 3.04 -20.29 19.38
CA THR A 407 4.27 -20.04 18.59
C THR A 407 5.10 -21.31 18.34
N THR A 408 4.82 -22.40 19.06
CA THR A 408 5.39 -23.73 18.80
C THR A 408 4.86 -24.40 17.53
N MET A 409 3.81 -23.86 16.91
CA MET A 409 3.28 -24.31 15.61
C MET A 409 3.91 -23.50 14.48
N THR A 410 4.47 -24.17 13.45
CA THR A 410 5.15 -23.53 12.30
C THR A 410 4.31 -22.42 11.63
N VAL A 411 2.99 -22.62 11.57
CA VAL A 411 2.02 -21.66 10.97
C VAL A 411 1.84 -20.36 11.76
N VAL A 412 2.23 -20.34 13.04
CA VAL A 412 2.25 -19.14 13.90
C VAL A 412 3.70 -18.68 14.08
N GLY A 413 4.55 -19.49 14.70
CA GLY A 413 6.00 -19.29 14.81
C GLY A 413 6.43 -17.87 15.18
N ALA A 414 7.54 -17.43 14.58
CA ALA A 414 8.13 -16.11 14.80
C ALA A 414 7.57 -14.99 13.90
N HIS A 415 6.38 -15.16 13.27
CA HIS A 415 5.79 -14.11 12.42
C HIS A 415 5.62 -12.78 13.17
N GLN A 416 5.12 -12.83 14.42
CA GLN A 416 4.91 -11.63 15.24
C GLN A 416 6.22 -10.92 15.59
N SER A 417 7.28 -11.68 15.93
CA SER A 417 8.60 -11.12 16.27
C SER A 417 9.22 -10.36 15.09
N HIS A 418 9.02 -10.85 13.86
CA HIS A 418 9.50 -10.16 12.66
C HIS A 418 8.65 -8.92 12.31
N LEU A 419 7.31 -9.03 12.31
CA LEU A 419 6.45 -7.92 11.88
C LEU A 419 6.24 -6.81 12.94
N LEU A 420 6.60 -7.05 14.20
CA LEU A 420 6.60 -6.01 15.25
C LEU A 420 7.98 -5.36 15.44
N GLY A 421 9.05 -5.98 14.94
CA GLY A 421 10.42 -5.61 15.27
C GLY A 421 10.77 -5.92 16.74
N GLY A 422 11.92 -5.45 17.19
CA GLY A 422 12.42 -5.74 18.54
C GLY A 422 13.44 -4.71 19.05
N THR A 423 14.27 -5.14 19.99
CA THR A 423 15.35 -4.33 20.60
C THR A 423 16.59 -4.18 19.70
N ILE A 424 16.68 -4.96 18.63
CA ILE A 424 17.84 -4.99 17.71
C ILE A 424 17.50 -4.65 16.26
N ALA A 425 16.23 -4.63 15.87
CA ALA A 425 15.81 -4.44 14.48
C ALA A 425 14.40 -3.80 14.37
N GLN A 426 14.17 -3.07 13.28
CA GLN A 426 12.85 -2.57 12.88
C GLN A 426 11.94 -3.72 12.41
N PRO A 427 10.61 -3.49 12.28
CA PRO A 427 9.70 -4.43 11.62
C PRO A 427 10.18 -4.84 10.22
N THR A 428 10.24 -6.15 9.98
CA THR A 428 10.52 -6.72 8.66
C THR A 428 9.27 -6.65 7.79
N ALA A 429 9.42 -6.37 6.49
CA ALA A 429 8.31 -6.43 5.53
C ALA A 429 7.99 -7.89 5.14
N CYS A 430 6.73 -8.21 4.85
CA CYS A 430 6.31 -9.58 4.51
C CYS A 430 6.98 -10.09 3.22
N GLU A 431 7.21 -9.20 2.27
CA GLU A 431 7.92 -9.42 1.00
C GLU A 431 9.37 -9.89 1.18
N GLU A 432 9.92 -9.77 2.40
CA GLU A 432 11.26 -10.26 2.72
C GLU A 432 11.33 -11.79 2.86
N CYS A 433 10.19 -12.45 3.05
CA CYS A 433 10.09 -13.91 3.17
C CYS A 433 9.33 -14.54 1.98
N HIS A 434 8.13 -14.05 1.68
CA HIS A 434 7.20 -14.66 0.72
C HIS A 434 6.52 -13.62 -0.17
N VAL A 435 5.82 -14.07 -1.22
CA VAL A 435 4.98 -13.19 -2.04
C VAL A 435 3.82 -12.66 -1.19
N VAL A 436 3.56 -11.36 -1.25
CA VAL A 436 2.36 -10.75 -0.66
C VAL A 436 1.31 -10.59 -1.76
N PRO A 437 0.14 -11.24 -1.63
CA PRO A 437 -0.92 -11.13 -2.63
C PRO A 437 -1.59 -9.75 -2.60
N THR A 438 -1.98 -9.27 -3.78
CA THR A 438 -2.70 -8.02 -3.99
C THR A 438 -4.21 -8.20 -4.07
N ALA A 439 -4.66 -9.42 -4.42
CA ALA A 439 -6.05 -9.85 -4.48
C ALA A 439 -6.26 -11.23 -3.82
N LEU A 440 -7.51 -11.59 -3.55
CA LEU A 440 -7.85 -12.90 -2.95
C LEU A 440 -7.62 -14.06 -3.93
N ASP A 441 -7.84 -13.81 -5.22
CA ASP A 441 -7.71 -14.78 -6.32
C ASP A 441 -6.34 -14.72 -7.03
N ASP A 442 -5.36 -14.03 -6.45
CA ASP A 442 -3.98 -14.06 -6.95
C ASP A 442 -3.41 -15.50 -6.89
N PRO A 443 -2.77 -16.00 -7.97
CA PRO A 443 -2.17 -17.33 -7.97
C PRO A 443 -1.11 -17.47 -6.87
N GLY A 444 -1.18 -18.54 -6.07
CA GLY A 444 -0.31 -18.75 -4.89
C GLY A 444 -0.89 -18.22 -3.56
N HIS A 445 -2.08 -17.60 -3.55
CA HIS A 445 -2.69 -17.11 -2.31
C HIS A 445 -3.63 -18.12 -1.65
N ILE A 446 -4.57 -18.67 -2.42
CA ILE A 446 -5.61 -19.59 -1.91
C ILE A 446 -5.52 -20.91 -2.68
N ASP A 447 -4.59 -21.76 -2.24
CA ASP A 447 -4.30 -23.08 -2.80
C ASP A 447 -3.82 -24.09 -1.73
N ASP A 448 -3.20 -25.19 -2.16
CA ASP A 448 -2.72 -26.27 -1.29
C ASP A 448 -1.46 -25.84 -0.51
N SER A 449 -1.63 -25.55 0.78
CA SER A 449 -0.56 -25.09 1.69
C SER A 449 0.75 -25.91 1.63
N PRO A 450 1.94 -25.26 1.71
CA PRO A 450 2.19 -23.95 2.33
C PRO A 450 2.49 -22.82 1.32
N ALA A 451 2.36 -21.58 1.77
CA ALA A 451 2.78 -20.39 1.03
C ALA A 451 4.27 -20.45 0.59
N GLU A 452 4.54 -20.00 -0.63
CA GLU A 452 5.88 -20.01 -1.23
C GLU A 452 6.81 -18.92 -0.68
N LEU A 453 7.96 -19.35 -0.18
CA LEU A 453 9.07 -18.45 0.16
C LEU A 453 9.81 -18.02 -1.11
N THR A 454 10.02 -16.72 -1.26
CA THR A 454 10.71 -16.10 -2.41
C THR A 454 11.93 -15.27 -2.02
N TRP A 455 12.02 -14.86 -0.76
CA TRP A 455 13.10 -14.06 -0.14
C TRP A 455 13.36 -12.69 -0.77
N GLY A 456 13.39 -11.65 0.06
CA GLY A 456 13.57 -10.27 -0.40
C GLY A 456 15.04 -9.88 -0.54
N THR A 457 15.27 -8.56 -0.51
CA THR A 457 16.61 -7.98 -0.71
C THR A 457 17.43 -7.99 0.57
N LEU A 458 16.81 -7.80 1.75
CA LEU A 458 17.56 -7.74 3.00
C LEU A 458 18.10 -9.12 3.38
N ALA A 459 17.29 -10.17 3.28
CA ALA A 459 17.65 -11.56 3.54
C ALA A 459 18.75 -12.09 2.60
N THR A 460 18.79 -11.60 1.35
CA THR A 460 19.78 -11.96 0.32
C THR A 460 21.00 -11.03 0.27
N THR A 461 21.10 -10.06 1.19
CA THR A 461 22.23 -9.12 1.23
C THR A 461 23.55 -9.84 1.55
N ASP A 462 24.69 -9.23 1.18
CA ASP A 462 26.05 -9.76 1.39
C ASP A 462 26.29 -11.13 0.72
N GLY A 463 25.48 -11.48 -0.29
CA GLY A 463 25.58 -12.74 -1.02
C GLY A 463 24.97 -13.94 -0.29
N ALA A 464 24.20 -13.69 0.78
CA ALA A 464 23.38 -14.71 1.44
C ALA A 464 22.45 -15.43 0.46
N VAL A 465 22.18 -16.72 0.72
CA VAL A 465 21.31 -17.57 -0.11
C VAL A 465 20.22 -18.21 0.77
N PRO A 466 19.25 -17.42 1.27
CA PRO A 466 18.28 -17.85 2.27
C PRO A 466 17.61 -19.18 1.99
N ALA A 467 17.57 -20.03 3.02
CA ALA A 467 16.96 -21.34 2.98
C ALA A 467 16.17 -21.63 4.26
N TRP A 468 15.04 -22.30 4.09
CA TRP A 468 14.12 -22.73 5.14
C TRP A 468 13.92 -24.24 5.07
N ASP A 469 14.14 -24.95 6.17
CA ASP A 469 13.82 -26.38 6.28
C ASP A 469 12.57 -26.57 7.16
N ARG A 470 11.43 -26.83 6.49
CA ARG A 470 10.13 -27.12 7.11
C ARG A 470 10.12 -28.43 7.94
N THR A 471 11.14 -29.28 7.84
CA THR A 471 11.26 -30.52 8.61
C THR A 471 11.83 -30.27 10.00
N THR A 472 12.70 -29.26 10.13
CA THR A 472 13.40 -28.89 11.35
C THR A 472 12.94 -27.56 11.93
N ASP A 473 12.05 -26.84 11.25
CA ASP A 473 11.63 -25.46 11.55
C ASP A 473 12.80 -24.46 11.66
N THR A 474 13.86 -24.63 10.85
CA THR A 474 15.07 -23.80 10.91
C THR A 474 15.28 -22.92 9.67
N CYS A 475 15.59 -21.64 9.91
CA CYS A 475 16.17 -20.76 8.90
C CYS A 475 17.68 -21.04 8.78
N SER A 476 18.26 -20.78 7.61
CA SER A 476 19.69 -20.92 7.33
C SER A 476 20.09 -20.03 6.14
N GLU A 477 21.37 -19.67 6.03
CA GLU A 477 21.89 -18.86 4.92
C GLU A 477 21.19 -17.49 4.74
N VAL A 478 20.57 -16.96 5.81
CA VAL A 478 19.85 -15.67 5.85
C VAL A 478 20.77 -14.56 6.39
N TYR A 479 20.88 -13.45 5.68
CA TYR A 479 21.68 -12.29 6.09
C TYR A 479 21.33 -11.76 7.49
N CYS A 480 20.04 -11.53 7.77
CA CYS A 480 19.55 -10.98 9.04
C CYS A 480 19.84 -11.88 10.25
N HIS A 481 20.01 -13.19 10.03
CA HIS A 481 20.41 -14.16 11.05
C HIS A 481 21.94 -14.36 11.08
N GLY A 482 22.72 -13.53 10.37
CA GLY A 482 24.16 -13.51 10.44
C GLY A 482 24.89 -14.56 9.61
N ALA A 483 24.23 -15.20 8.64
CA ALA A 483 24.86 -16.30 7.89
C ALA A 483 26.16 -15.92 7.16
N THR A 484 26.28 -14.68 6.69
CA THR A 484 27.50 -14.14 6.06
C THR A 484 28.39 -13.38 7.04
N LEU A 485 27.90 -13.08 8.25
CA LEU A 485 28.59 -12.27 9.25
C LEU A 485 29.53 -13.13 10.10
N SER A 486 30.69 -12.58 10.43
CA SER A 486 31.71 -13.35 11.16
C SER A 486 31.44 -13.39 12.67
N GLY A 487 31.54 -14.58 13.26
CA GLY A 487 31.61 -14.78 14.71
C GLY A 487 30.26 -14.88 15.45
N GLY A 488 29.13 -14.94 14.74
CA GLY A 488 27.84 -15.28 15.34
C GLY A 488 27.77 -16.74 15.81
N ASP A 489 27.05 -17.01 16.89
CA ASP A 489 26.88 -18.37 17.45
C ASP A 489 25.49 -19.00 17.21
N ASN A 490 24.52 -18.26 16.66
CA ASN A 490 23.16 -18.72 16.35
C ASN A 490 22.70 -18.33 14.93
N THR A 491 23.47 -18.71 13.91
CA THR A 491 23.17 -18.38 12.50
C THR A 491 22.12 -19.28 11.82
N THR A 492 21.53 -20.22 12.56
CA THR A 492 20.45 -21.10 12.09
C THR A 492 19.30 -21.20 13.11
N PRO A 493 18.57 -20.10 13.36
CA PRO A 493 17.56 -20.05 14.41
C PRO A 493 16.33 -20.93 14.10
N LEU A 494 15.69 -21.40 15.16
CA LEU A 494 14.43 -22.15 15.12
C LEU A 494 13.24 -21.19 15.10
N TRP A 495 12.42 -21.23 14.06
CA TRP A 495 11.23 -20.39 13.88
C TRP A 495 10.16 -20.55 14.97
N THR A 496 10.09 -21.73 15.57
CA THR A 496 9.11 -22.09 16.60
C THR A 496 9.60 -21.83 18.03
N THR A 497 10.80 -21.25 18.20
CA THR A 497 11.33 -20.76 19.48
C THR A 497 11.23 -19.23 19.53
N VAL A 498 10.27 -18.73 20.30
CA VAL A 498 10.00 -17.30 20.51
C VAL A 498 10.02 -17.01 22.02
N ASP A 499 11.22 -16.96 22.60
CA ASP A 499 11.46 -16.84 24.05
C ASP A 499 12.69 -15.98 24.40
N ASP A 500 13.07 -15.08 23.50
CA ASP A 500 14.20 -14.13 23.62
C ASP A 500 15.58 -14.80 23.85
N THR A 501 15.72 -16.10 23.52
CA THR A 501 17.01 -16.80 23.60
C THR A 501 17.86 -16.67 22.33
N GLN A 502 17.24 -16.34 21.20
CA GLN A 502 17.84 -16.45 19.87
C GLN A 502 18.34 -15.11 19.27
N ASP A 503 17.97 -13.98 19.87
CA ASP A 503 18.24 -12.61 19.42
C ASP A 503 19.24 -11.85 20.33
N HIS A 504 19.94 -12.59 21.20
CA HIS A 504 20.91 -12.02 22.13
C HIS A 504 22.17 -11.48 21.42
N CYS A 505 22.82 -10.48 22.04
CA CYS A 505 24.09 -9.92 21.58
C CYS A 505 25.17 -11.03 21.45
N GLY A 506 25.53 -11.38 20.22
CA GLY A 506 26.44 -12.48 19.88
C GLY A 506 25.84 -13.51 18.92
N ALA A 507 24.50 -13.55 18.79
CA ALA A 507 23.79 -14.52 17.95
C ALA A 507 24.15 -14.43 16.47
N CYS A 508 24.01 -13.23 15.86
CA CYS A 508 24.22 -13.02 14.43
C CYS A 508 25.69 -12.72 14.06
N HIS A 509 26.41 -11.98 14.89
CA HIS A 509 27.82 -11.63 14.64
C HIS A 509 28.61 -11.55 15.95
N GLY A 510 29.94 -11.67 15.84
CA GLY A 510 30.83 -11.54 17.00
C GLY A 510 30.81 -10.13 17.59
N ILE A 511 31.13 -10.01 18.88
CA ILE A 511 31.19 -8.72 19.59
C ILE A 511 32.53 -8.56 20.31
N PRO A 512 33.49 -7.79 19.75
CA PRO A 512 33.50 -7.26 18.37
C PRO A 512 33.58 -8.40 17.32
N PRO A 513 33.25 -8.12 16.04
CA PRO A 513 33.47 -9.06 14.94
C PRO A 513 34.94 -9.50 14.81
N ASN A 514 35.19 -10.57 14.04
CA ASN A 514 36.56 -11.02 13.79
C ASN A 514 37.34 -10.01 12.93
N ALA A 515 38.67 -10.22 12.82
CA ALA A 515 39.56 -9.41 12.00
C ALA A 515 38.99 -9.17 10.57
N PRO A 516 39.04 -7.93 10.04
CA PRO A 516 39.94 -6.84 10.45
C PRO A 516 39.46 -5.94 11.60
N HIS A 517 38.34 -6.25 12.26
CA HIS A 517 37.84 -5.43 13.36
C HIS A 517 38.82 -5.38 14.57
N PRO A 518 39.02 -4.22 15.22
CA PRO A 518 39.82 -4.12 16.45
C PRO A 518 39.12 -4.81 17.62
N SER A 519 39.88 -5.26 18.62
CA SER A 519 39.34 -5.90 19.83
C SER A 519 38.73 -4.90 20.85
N SER A 520 38.28 -3.73 20.39
CA SER A 520 37.61 -2.74 21.24
C SER A 520 36.17 -3.15 21.49
N THR A 521 35.68 -2.87 22.71
CA THR A 521 34.26 -2.99 23.07
C THR A 521 33.56 -1.63 23.12
N ALA A 522 34.22 -0.53 22.77
CA ALA A 522 33.61 0.80 22.71
C ALA A 522 32.96 1.04 21.35
N CYS A 523 31.88 0.29 21.06
CA CYS A 523 31.28 0.24 19.73
C CYS A 523 30.82 1.62 19.22
N ALA A 524 30.32 2.48 20.11
CA ALA A 524 29.84 3.82 19.80
C ALA A 524 30.93 4.75 19.22
N ASP A 525 32.21 4.53 19.51
CA ASP A 525 33.32 5.35 18.97
C ASP A 525 33.44 5.28 17.43
N CYS A 526 32.94 4.18 16.85
CA CYS A 526 32.93 3.90 15.41
C CYS A 526 31.52 3.77 14.82
N HIS A 527 30.53 3.39 15.63
CA HIS A 527 29.17 3.05 15.22
C HIS A 527 28.11 3.92 15.92
N ALA A 528 28.43 5.20 16.19
CA ALA A 528 27.58 6.13 16.94
C ALA A 528 26.15 6.33 16.39
N GLY A 529 25.93 6.10 15.09
CA GLY A 529 24.61 6.13 14.47
C GLY A 529 23.76 4.87 14.69
N THR A 530 24.39 3.79 15.19
CA THR A 530 23.81 2.45 15.29
C THR A 530 23.72 1.96 16.73
N VAL A 531 24.67 2.32 17.61
CA VAL A 531 24.75 1.86 19.00
C VAL A 531 25.31 2.96 19.92
N ASP A 532 24.76 3.07 21.13
CA ASP A 532 25.18 4.03 22.15
C ASP A 532 26.31 3.52 23.08
N ASP A 533 26.81 4.41 23.95
CA ASP A 533 27.86 4.13 24.96
C ASP A 533 27.46 3.02 25.96
N GLN A 534 26.19 2.63 26.00
CA GLN A 534 25.61 1.61 26.87
C GLN A 534 25.31 0.30 26.13
N HIS A 535 25.76 0.16 24.88
CA HIS A 535 25.51 -0.97 23.98
C HIS A 535 24.03 -1.16 23.61
N VAL A 536 23.23 -0.10 23.65
CA VAL A 536 21.84 -0.11 23.18
C VAL A 536 21.80 0.32 21.72
N ILE A 537 21.11 -0.47 20.90
CA ILE A 537 20.92 -0.20 19.46
C ILE A 537 19.93 0.94 19.27
N ASP A 538 20.25 1.94 18.44
CA ASP A 538 19.25 2.88 17.93
C ASP A 538 18.42 2.22 16.83
N VAL A 539 17.46 1.40 17.28
CA VAL A 539 16.51 0.73 16.40
C VAL A 539 15.74 1.77 15.57
N ALA A 540 15.44 2.95 16.11
CA ALA A 540 14.69 3.99 15.40
C ALA A 540 15.51 4.66 14.28
N GLY A 541 16.83 4.74 14.43
CA GLY A 541 17.77 5.10 13.36
C GLY A 541 17.78 4.09 12.21
N GLY A 542 17.48 2.81 12.48
CA GLY A 542 17.28 1.78 11.46
C GLY A 542 18.55 1.30 10.78
N LEU A 543 19.72 1.55 11.37
CA LEU A 543 21.02 1.25 10.76
C LEU A 543 21.56 -0.16 11.09
N HIS A 544 21.15 -0.77 12.20
CA HIS A 544 21.75 -2.02 12.67
C HIS A 544 21.51 -3.26 11.77
N VAL A 545 20.34 -3.35 11.13
CA VAL A 545 19.96 -4.49 10.27
C VAL A 545 19.40 -3.95 8.96
N ASN A 546 20.26 -3.33 8.16
CA ASN A 546 19.89 -2.67 6.89
C ASN A 546 20.72 -3.14 5.67
N GLY A 547 21.70 -4.03 5.86
CA GLY A 547 22.58 -4.50 4.80
C GLY A 547 23.93 -3.78 4.66
N ILE A 548 24.19 -2.76 5.49
CA ILE A 548 25.34 -1.86 5.41
C ILE A 548 26.05 -1.87 6.77
N VAL A 549 27.36 -1.64 6.77
CA VAL A 549 28.13 -1.41 8.01
C VAL A 549 28.54 0.06 8.04
N GLU A 550 27.78 0.88 8.78
CA GLU A 550 28.11 2.29 8.97
C GLU A 550 29.30 2.45 9.91
N VAL A 551 30.34 3.13 9.45
CA VAL A 551 31.50 3.49 10.28
C VAL A 551 31.70 5.00 10.20
N GLU A 552 31.57 5.67 11.34
CA GLU A 552 31.91 7.08 11.55
C GLU A 552 32.88 7.18 12.73
N VAL A 553 34.18 7.31 12.43
CA VAL A 553 35.22 7.42 13.46
C VAL A 553 35.27 8.87 13.97
N ASN A 554 34.61 9.12 15.10
CA ASN A 554 34.59 10.43 15.78
C ASN A 554 35.50 10.47 17.01
N ALA A 555 36.60 9.70 16.99
CA ALA A 555 37.54 9.53 18.08
C ALA A 555 38.95 10.09 17.76
N PRO A 556 39.68 10.63 18.75
CA PRO A 556 41.11 10.91 18.64
C PRO A 556 41.92 9.67 18.24
N CYS A 557 43.05 9.85 17.54
CA CYS A 557 43.84 8.72 17.06
C CYS A 557 44.38 7.80 18.17
N ASP A 558 44.61 8.33 19.38
CA ASP A 558 45.05 7.58 20.56
C ASP A 558 43.95 6.75 21.23
N THR A 559 42.72 6.73 20.68
CA THR A 559 41.63 5.86 21.14
C THR A 559 41.79 4.40 20.68
N CYS A 560 42.47 4.15 19.55
CA CYS A 560 42.55 2.80 18.95
C CYS A 560 43.93 2.14 19.05
N HIS A 561 45.00 2.94 19.06
CA HIS A 561 46.39 2.52 19.23
C HIS A 561 47.22 3.71 19.72
N GLY A 562 48.44 3.50 20.22
CA GLY A 562 49.32 4.64 20.53
C GLY A 562 49.52 5.55 19.30
N ALA A 563 49.28 6.86 19.41
CA ALA A 563 49.26 7.77 18.26
C ALA A 563 50.31 8.91 18.34
N PRO A 564 51.55 8.69 17.88
CA PRO A 564 52.13 7.41 17.49
C PRO A 564 52.48 6.56 18.73
N PRO A 565 52.81 5.27 18.55
CA PRO A 565 53.27 4.45 19.66
C PRO A 565 54.56 5.03 20.23
N ALA A 566 54.77 4.93 21.54
CA ALA A 566 55.95 5.44 22.23
C ALA A 566 57.21 4.57 21.96
N THR A 567 57.55 4.39 20.68
CA THR A 567 58.42 3.31 20.18
C THR A 567 59.50 3.86 19.25
N GLY A 568 60.72 3.33 19.39
CA GLY A 568 61.85 3.67 18.53
C GLY A 568 62.05 5.18 18.35
N SER A 569 62.03 5.63 17.10
CA SER A 569 62.22 7.03 16.74
C SER A 569 60.91 7.82 16.57
N HIS A 570 59.72 7.26 16.84
CA HIS A 570 58.46 8.03 16.75
C HIS A 570 58.46 9.23 17.69
N LEU A 571 58.96 9.05 18.92
CA LEU A 571 59.12 10.11 19.92
C LEU A 571 60.04 11.26 19.48
N LEU A 572 60.88 11.07 18.44
CA LEU A 572 61.67 12.14 17.83
C LEU A 572 60.93 12.85 16.69
N HIS A 573 60.04 12.15 15.98
CA HIS A 573 59.33 12.67 14.81
C HIS A 573 57.97 13.29 15.14
N PHE A 574 57.38 12.91 16.27
CA PHE A 574 56.11 13.45 16.75
C PHE A 574 56.09 13.63 18.27
N GLY A 575 55.97 14.89 18.70
CA GLY A 575 55.78 15.30 20.10
C GLY A 575 54.62 16.26 20.33
N ALA A 576 53.73 16.43 19.34
CA ALA A 576 52.47 17.17 19.50
C ALA A 576 51.40 16.27 20.16
N THR A 577 50.17 16.77 20.33
CA THR A 577 49.08 15.90 20.79
C THR A 577 48.47 15.14 19.60
N PRO A 578 47.94 13.93 19.77
CA PRO A 578 47.31 13.16 18.69
C PRO A 578 46.16 13.93 18.02
N ALA A 579 45.44 14.76 18.78
CA ALA A 579 44.36 15.62 18.30
C ALA A 579 44.83 16.77 17.37
N ASP A 580 46.12 17.08 17.35
CA ASP A 580 46.70 18.06 16.42
C ASP A 580 47.11 17.43 15.08
N ALA A 581 47.19 16.10 14.98
CA ALA A 581 47.58 15.40 13.76
C ALA A 581 46.39 15.17 12.82
N THR A 582 46.65 15.14 11.51
CA THR A 582 45.68 14.68 10.51
C THR A 582 46.20 13.41 9.83
N TYR A 583 45.37 12.36 9.73
CA TYR A 583 45.72 11.17 8.95
C TYR A 583 46.01 11.56 7.50
N GLY A 584 47.12 11.08 6.95
CA GLY A 584 47.59 11.46 5.61
C GLY A 584 48.05 12.91 5.45
N GLY A 585 48.12 13.70 6.53
CA GLY A 585 48.72 15.03 6.50
C GLY A 585 50.20 14.98 6.08
N LEU A 586 50.62 15.97 5.28
CA LEU A 586 52.02 16.18 4.87
C LEU A 586 52.65 17.41 5.52
N GLY A 587 51.98 18.00 6.51
CA GLY A 587 52.43 19.19 7.21
C GLY A 587 53.42 18.89 8.31
N ALA A 588 53.79 19.96 9.01
CA ALA A 588 54.44 19.91 10.30
C ALA A 588 53.66 20.82 11.26
N THR A 589 53.17 20.24 12.36
CA THR A 589 52.46 20.95 13.44
C THR A 589 53.43 21.47 14.51
N SER A 590 54.73 21.46 14.22
CA SER A 590 55.83 21.79 15.15
C SER A 590 55.78 23.19 15.78
N ASP A 591 54.95 24.11 15.27
CA ASP A 591 54.68 25.42 15.89
C ASP A 591 53.84 25.31 17.18
N MET A 592 53.21 24.14 17.43
CA MET A 592 52.52 23.80 18.68
C MET A 592 53.47 23.31 19.77
N LEU A 593 54.74 23.08 19.45
CA LEU A 593 55.75 22.65 20.42
C LEU A 593 56.36 23.83 21.18
N GLN A 594 56.82 23.57 22.41
CA GLN A 594 57.56 24.58 23.17
C GLN A 594 58.92 24.88 22.51
N PRO A 595 59.40 26.14 22.56
CA PRO A 595 60.74 26.49 22.08
C PRO A 595 61.84 25.64 22.73
N ASN A 596 62.89 25.34 21.97
CA ASN A 596 64.05 24.54 22.40
C ASN A 596 63.74 23.05 22.70
N THR A 597 62.67 22.50 22.14
CA THR A 597 62.43 21.06 22.14
C THR A 597 63.40 20.31 21.21
N SER A 598 63.69 19.05 21.52
CA SER A 598 64.52 18.15 20.69
C SER A 598 63.71 17.13 19.88
N VAL A 599 62.40 17.35 19.74
CA VAL A 599 61.47 16.49 19.00
C VAL A 599 60.70 17.32 17.96
N TYR A 600 60.34 16.70 16.85
CA TYR A 600 59.54 17.30 15.78
C TYR A 600 58.05 16.99 15.97
N ALA A 601 57.18 17.60 15.17
CA ALA A 601 55.80 17.17 14.99
C ALA A 601 55.45 17.16 13.50
N PHE A 602 55.81 16.08 12.83
CA PHE A 602 55.44 15.81 11.44
C PHE A 602 54.08 15.11 11.39
N ASP A 603 53.20 15.51 10.48
CA ASP A 603 51.97 14.75 10.24
C ASP A 603 52.29 13.33 9.74
N CYS A 604 51.46 12.37 10.10
CA CYS A 604 51.69 10.94 9.86
C CYS A 604 51.89 10.59 8.37
N GLY A 605 51.25 11.33 7.46
CA GLY A 605 51.33 11.12 6.01
C GLY A 605 52.72 11.39 5.40
N ASN A 606 53.69 11.92 6.16
CA ASN A 606 55.08 11.94 5.73
C ASN A 606 55.69 10.52 5.66
N CYS A 607 55.24 9.60 6.52
CA CYS A 607 55.76 8.23 6.67
C CYS A 607 54.72 7.12 6.43
N HIS A 608 53.44 7.40 6.60
CA HIS A 608 52.34 6.44 6.43
C HIS A 608 51.50 6.79 5.19
N PRO A 609 50.73 5.85 4.61
CA PRO A 609 49.84 6.15 3.49
C PRO A 609 48.98 7.40 3.71
N MET A 610 48.79 8.19 2.65
CA MET A 610 47.91 9.36 2.70
C MET A 610 46.44 9.02 2.45
N ASP A 611 46.18 7.87 1.83
CA ASP A 611 44.84 7.37 1.57
C ASP A 611 44.29 6.70 2.84
N ALA A 612 43.19 7.25 3.37
CA ALA A 612 42.52 6.77 4.58
C ALA A 612 42.06 5.30 4.48
N THR A 613 41.89 4.74 3.27
CA THR A 613 41.56 3.32 3.09
C THR A 613 42.65 2.38 3.60
N HIS A 614 43.90 2.86 3.75
CA HIS A 614 45.01 2.09 4.32
C HIS A 614 45.06 2.11 5.86
N HIS A 615 44.22 2.90 6.54
CA HIS A 615 44.31 3.06 8.00
C HIS A 615 43.95 1.77 8.77
N LEU A 616 43.08 0.92 8.21
CA LEU A 616 42.59 -0.32 8.82
C LEU A 616 42.37 -1.46 7.79
N ASN A 617 43.14 -1.50 6.69
CA ASN A 617 42.95 -2.50 5.63
C ASN A 617 43.38 -3.94 5.98
N GLY A 618 43.96 -4.15 7.17
CA GLY A 618 44.43 -5.47 7.63
C GLY A 618 45.66 -6.01 6.90
N VAL A 619 46.40 -5.18 6.16
CA VAL A 619 47.62 -5.58 5.42
C VAL A 619 48.85 -5.42 6.32
N PRO A 620 49.44 -6.51 6.85
CA PRO A 620 50.67 -6.40 7.62
C PRO A 620 51.86 -6.09 6.71
N ASN A 621 52.79 -5.28 7.19
CA ASN A 621 54.09 -5.10 6.56
C ASN A 621 54.91 -6.42 6.62
N SER A 622 55.99 -6.52 5.84
CA SER A 622 56.75 -7.77 5.69
C SER A 622 57.44 -8.28 6.96
N GLY A 623 57.49 -7.49 8.04
CA GLY A 623 57.95 -7.93 9.37
C GLY A 623 56.83 -8.28 10.35
N GLY A 624 55.56 -8.18 9.94
CA GLY A 624 54.37 -8.55 10.72
C GLY A 624 53.72 -7.41 11.50
N GLY A 625 54.23 -6.17 11.38
CA GLY A 625 53.56 -5.00 11.96
C GLY A 625 52.34 -4.57 11.14
N VAL A 626 51.30 -4.04 11.78
CA VAL A 626 50.03 -3.68 11.10
C VAL A 626 50.03 -2.26 10.51
N ALA A 627 51.01 -1.41 10.86
CA ALA A 627 51.21 -0.13 10.18
C ALA A 627 51.92 -0.31 8.83
N GLU A 628 51.29 0.16 7.75
CA GLU A 628 51.95 0.39 6.47
C GLU A 628 52.85 1.64 6.53
N VAL A 629 54.00 1.57 5.86
CA VAL A 629 54.94 2.70 5.73
C VAL A 629 55.15 2.96 4.24
N GLU A 630 54.78 4.16 3.80
CA GLU A 630 54.94 4.62 2.44
C GLU A 630 55.96 5.78 2.47
N LEU A 631 56.91 5.80 1.54
CA LEU A 631 57.93 6.87 1.47
C LEU A 631 58.10 7.44 0.05
N ASP A 632 57.29 6.97 -0.90
CA ASP A 632 57.39 7.35 -2.31
C ASP A 632 57.12 8.86 -2.49
N PRO A 633 58.08 9.64 -3.04
CA PRO A 633 57.84 11.05 -3.35
C PRO A 633 56.78 11.25 -4.45
N SER A 634 56.49 10.24 -5.28
CA SER A 634 55.61 10.35 -6.46
C SER A 634 54.13 10.55 -6.11
N THR A 635 53.69 10.06 -4.95
CA THR A 635 52.31 10.22 -4.45
C THR A 635 52.11 11.53 -3.68
N ALA A 636 53.21 12.18 -3.27
CA ALA A 636 53.19 13.32 -2.35
C ALA A 636 52.85 14.66 -3.03
N THR A 637 52.21 15.56 -2.27
CA THR A 637 51.94 16.94 -2.73
C THR A 637 53.27 17.67 -3.01
N ALA A 638 53.39 18.27 -4.19
CA ALA A 638 54.61 18.96 -4.63
C ALA A 638 55.06 20.05 -3.64
N GLY A 639 56.31 19.94 -3.18
CA GLY A 639 56.91 20.86 -2.21
C GLY A 639 56.56 20.60 -0.75
N SER A 640 56.03 19.42 -0.43
CA SER A 640 56.05 18.79 0.91
C SER A 640 57.40 18.12 1.20
N LEU A 641 57.64 17.68 2.44
CA LEU A 641 58.87 16.95 2.80
C LEU A 641 58.97 15.59 2.10
N ARG A 642 57.89 14.79 2.06
CA ARG A 642 57.88 13.50 1.34
C ARG A 642 58.22 13.68 -0.13
N ALA A 643 57.74 14.74 -0.79
CA ALA A 643 58.05 15.04 -2.19
C ALA A 643 59.54 15.38 -2.46
N LEU A 644 60.37 15.52 -1.41
CA LEU A 644 61.83 15.73 -1.52
C LEU A 644 62.64 14.45 -1.31
N HIS A 645 61.99 13.31 -1.01
CA HIS A 645 62.66 12.01 -0.87
C HIS A 645 63.32 11.57 -2.20
N GLY A 646 64.31 10.68 -2.10
CA GLY A 646 64.86 10.01 -3.27
C GLY A 646 63.83 9.11 -3.95
N ALA A 647 64.01 8.87 -5.25
CA ALA A 647 63.05 8.14 -6.07
C ALA A 647 62.91 6.65 -5.70
N SER A 648 63.81 6.11 -4.89
CA SER A 648 63.78 4.73 -4.36
C SER A 648 63.53 4.69 -2.84
N ALA A 649 63.03 5.79 -2.24
CA ALA A 649 62.83 5.86 -0.80
C ALA A 649 61.90 4.75 -0.28
N SER A 650 62.42 3.97 0.67
CA SER A 650 61.77 2.74 1.12
C SER A 650 62.06 2.43 2.58
N TYR A 651 61.11 1.74 3.21
CA TYR A 651 61.23 1.25 4.58
C TYR A 651 61.47 -0.26 4.57
N THR A 652 62.46 -0.71 5.35
CA THR A 652 62.67 -2.13 5.64
C THR A 652 62.22 -2.39 7.08
N PRO A 653 61.14 -3.17 7.31
CA PRO A 653 60.69 -3.53 8.65
C PRO A 653 61.75 -4.30 9.44
N GLY A 654 61.73 -4.11 10.77
CA GLY A 654 62.58 -4.86 11.69
C GLY A 654 62.14 -6.32 11.86
N THR A 655 63.02 -7.16 12.39
CA THR A 655 62.74 -8.61 12.58
C THR A 655 62.06 -8.96 13.91
N THR A 656 61.91 -7.99 14.81
CA THR A 656 61.34 -8.19 16.15
C THR A 656 59.93 -7.61 16.18
N LEU A 657 58.92 -8.47 16.28
CA LEU A 657 57.53 -8.05 16.46
C LEU A 657 57.28 -7.72 17.94
N GLN A 658 56.70 -6.55 18.17
CA GLN A 658 56.26 -6.03 19.47
C GLN A 658 54.77 -5.68 19.39
N THR A 659 54.15 -5.45 20.54
CA THR A 659 52.76 -5.01 20.65
C THR A 659 52.68 -3.90 21.69
N ASP A 660 51.90 -2.84 21.43
CA ASP A 660 51.65 -1.79 22.42
C ASP A 660 50.58 -2.20 23.46
N ALA A 661 50.15 -1.26 24.30
CA ALA A 661 49.18 -1.53 25.37
C ALA A 661 47.77 -1.88 24.84
N ASP A 662 47.46 -1.43 23.63
CA ASP A 662 46.13 -1.49 23.02
C ASP A 662 46.00 -2.62 21.98
N GLY A 663 47.08 -3.40 21.81
CA GLY A 663 47.12 -4.58 20.93
C GLY A 663 47.73 -4.33 19.55
N PHE A 664 48.22 -3.12 19.27
CA PHE A 664 48.76 -2.75 17.96
C PHE A 664 50.16 -3.36 17.75
N ALA A 665 50.30 -4.19 16.73
CA ALA A 665 51.56 -4.88 16.42
C ALA A 665 52.51 -4.04 15.55
N TYR A 666 53.77 -3.91 15.96
CA TYR A 666 54.78 -3.12 15.24
C TYR A 666 56.16 -3.79 15.26
N THR A 667 57.02 -3.42 14.31
CA THR A 667 58.37 -4.01 14.18
C THR A 667 59.43 -3.08 14.78
N GLU A 668 60.21 -3.59 15.73
CA GLU A 668 61.36 -2.89 16.33
C GLU A 668 62.63 -3.06 15.48
N GLY A 669 63.37 -1.96 15.28
CA GLY A 669 64.66 -1.97 14.56
C GLY A 669 64.59 -1.85 13.04
N GLY A 670 63.50 -1.31 12.47
CA GLY A 670 63.43 -1.00 11.03
C GLY A 670 64.38 0.12 10.60
N SER A 671 64.63 0.21 9.29
CA SER A 671 65.49 1.22 8.65
C SER A 671 64.79 1.92 7.49
N CYS A 672 65.03 3.23 7.34
CA CYS A 672 64.45 4.03 6.26
C CYS A 672 65.53 4.55 5.30
N SER A 673 65.36 4.25 4.02
CA SER A 673 66.30 4.57 2.94
C SER A 673 65.83 5.70 2.03
N GLU A 674 66.79 6.41 1.43
CA GLU A 674 66.61 7.61 0.58
C GLU A 674 65.65 8.70 1.14
N VAL A 675 65.42 8.73 2.46
CA VAL A 675 64.57 9.74 3.11
C VAL A 675 65.32 11.08 3.18
N TYR A 676 64.66 12.15 2.71
CA TYR A 676 65.26 13.49 2.62
C TYR A 676 65.88 13.98 3.93
N CYS A 677 65.12 13.92 5.03
CA CYS A 677 65.58 14.34 6.37
C CYS A 677 66.67 13.42 6.97
N HIS A 678 66.91 12.25 6.38
CA HIS A 678 67.95 11.29 6.79
C HIS A 678 69.20 11.41 5.91
N SER A 679 69.50 12.59 5.34
CA SER A 679 70.64 12.73 4.42
C SER A 679 71.42 14.02 4.64
N GLY A 680 72.74 13.98 4.47
CA GLY A 680 73.54 15.20 4.36
C GLY A 680 73.43 15.78 2.95
N LYS A 681 73.40 17.11 2.80
CA LYS A 681 73.71 17.71 1.50
C LYS A 681 75.22 17.65 1.29
N SER A 682 75.65 17.17 0.14
CA SER A 682 77.03 17.22 -0.31
C SER A 682 77.13 18.17 -1.50
N VAL A 683 78.15 19.02 -1.51
CA VAL A 683 78.35 20.06 -2.52
C VAL A 683 79.77 19.92 -3.03
N SER A 684 79.93 19.86 -4.35
CA SER A 684 81.23 19.82 -4.99
C SER A 684 81.29 20.78 -6.17
N VAL A 685 82.45 21.41 -6.36
CA VAL A 685 82.69 22.35 -7.45
C VAL A 685 83.81 21.73 -8.31
N PRO A 686 83.48 21.01 -9.40
CA PRO A 686 84.45 20.18 -10.14
C PRO A 686 85.41 20.99 -11.05
N GLY A 687 85.44 22.31 -10.94
CA GLY A 687 86.29 23.22 -11.71
C GLY A 687 86.76 24.40 -10.88
N PRO A 688 87.70 25.23 -11.39
CA PRO A 688 88.21 26.37 -10.64
C PRO A 688 87.10 27.41 -10.39
N VAL A 689 86.94 27.83 -9.13
CA VAL A 689 86.07 28.95 -8.76
C VAL A 689 86.62 30.25 -9.36
N PRO A 690 85.81 31.09 -10.03
CA PRO A 690 86.25 32.40 -10.45
C PRO A 690 86.40 33.35 -9.25
N GLU A 691 87.64 33.72 -8.91
CA GLU A 691 87.94 34.68 -7.84
C GLU A 691 87.71 36.14 -8.29
N PRO A 692 87.00 36.99 -7.52
CA PRO A 692 86.88 38.42 -7.80
C PRO A 692 88.22 39.13 -7.60
N GLY A 693 88.60 40.01 -8.52
CA GLY A 693 89.89 40.71 -8.52
C GLY A 693 91.07 39.91 -9.10
N VAL A 694 90.98 38.57 -9.12
CA VAL A 694 92.03 37.68 -9.66
C VAL A 694 91.62 37.07 -11.01
N THR A 695 90.44 36.44 -11.07
CA THR A 695 89.92 35.76 -12.28
C THR A 695 89.00 36.67 -13.10
N PHE A 696 88.32 37.63 -12.45
CA PHE A 696 87.50 38.65 -13.13
C PHE A 696 87.46 39.98 -12.36
N THR A 697 87.12 41.08 -13.04
CA THR A 697 86.98 42.40 -12.40
C THR A 697 85.54 42.62 -11.93
N SER A 698 85.32 42.83 -10.63
CA SER A 698 84.03 43.22 -10.09
C SER A 698 83.74 44.71 -10.34
N THR A 699 82.50 45.05 -10.68
CA THR A 699 82.08 46.43 -11.05
C THR A 699 81.05 47.01 -10.08
N GLY A 700 81.16 46.69 -8.80
CA GLY A 700 80.23 47.11 -7.74
C GLY A 700 79.57 45.92 -7.04
N TYR A 701 78.64 46.24 -6.13
CA TYR A 701 77.92 45.28 -5.30
C TYR A 701 76.46 45.11 -5.76
N PRO A 702 75.88 43.90 -5.77
CA PRO A 702 76.52 42.61 -5.48
C PRO A 702 77.49 42.17 -6.60
N VAL A 703 78.48 41.36 -6.23
CA VAL A 703 79.46 40.82 -7.18
C VAL A 703 78.78 39.80 -8.10
N VAL A 704 78.80 40.04 -9.42
CA VAL A 704 78.29 39.11 -10.43
C VAL A 704 79.43 38.19 -10.86
N TYR A 705 79.41 36.94 -10.40
CA TYR A 705 80.37 35.92 -10.80
C TYR A 705 80.16 35.47 -12.26
N PRO A 706 81.23 35.16 -13.01
CA PRO A 706 81.16 34.35 -14.21
C PRO A 706 80.50 32.99 -13.90
N ALA A 707 79.82 32.38 -14.87
CA ALA A 707 79.18 31.08 -14.65
C ALA A 707 80.20 29.98 -14.32
N PHE A 708 80.00 29.29 -13.21
CA PHE A 708 80.70 28.07 -12.79
C PHE A 708 79.70 26.98 -12.42
N THR A 709 80.16 25.73 -12.31
CA THR A 709 79.30 24.57 -11.99
C THR A 709 79.37 24.26 -10.50
N VAL A 710 78.21 24.16 -9.86
CA VAL A 710 78.05 23.60 -8.52
C VAL A 710 77.27 22.30 -8.66
N ASP A 711 77.89 21.18 -8.36
CA ASP A 711 77.24 19.88 -8.29
C ASP A 711 76.72 19.66 -6.87
N VAL A 712 75.40 19.49 -6.74
CA VAL A 712 74.71 19.25 -5.47
C VAL A 712 74.20 17.82 -5.45
N THR A 713 74.62 17.04 -4.47
CA THR A 713 74.09 15.70 -4.18
C THR A 713 73.55 15.63 -2.76
N ARG A 714 72.88 14.53 -2.42
CA ARG A 714 72.53 14.21 -1.03
C ARG A 714 73.10 12.83 -0.68
N ASP A 715 73.86 12.79 0.40
CA ASP A 715 74.48 11.60 0.95
C ASP A 715 73.50 11.04 1.98
N TYR A 716 72.70 10.05 1.57
CA TYR A 716 71.72 9.41 2.43
C TYR A 716 72.38 8.56 3.50
N VAL A 717 71.90 8.72 4.73
CA VAL A 717 72.21 7.89 5.88
C VAL A 717 71.04 6.93 6.08
N GLU A 718 71.33 5.70 6.49
CA GLU A 718 70.35 4.66 6.78
C GLU A 718 70.18 4.53 8.30
N PRO A 719 69.43 5.42 8.99
CA PRO A 719 69.26 5.32 10.42
C PRO A 719 68.41 4.11 10.78
N VAL A 720 68.90 3.32 11.73
CA VAL A 720 68.12 2.28 12.40
C VAL A 720 67.36 2.90 13.57
N TRP A 721 66.08 2.56 13.70
CA TRP A 721 65.24 3.05 14.79
C TRP A 721 65.87 2.77 16.17
N GLY A 722 65.90 3.79 17.03
CA GLY A 722 66.46 3.68 18.39
C GLY A 722 67.96 3.98 18.53
N THR A 723 68.66 4.39 17.48
CA THR A 723 70.06 4.85 17.55
C THR A 723 70.19 6.36 17.79
N SER A 724 71.39 6.84 18.18
CA SER A 724 71.68 8.27 18.34
C SER A 724 71.54 9.01 17.01
N GLY A 725 70.59 9.95 16.96
CA GLY A 725 70.07 10.51 15.71
C GLY A 725 70.99 11.46 14.93
N THR A 726 70.48 11.87 13.76
CA THR A 726 71.07 12.87 12.88
C THR A 726 71.02 14.28 13.49
N THR A 727 71.93 15.15 13.05
CA THR A 727 71.93 16.58 13.41
C THR A 727 70.96 17.37 12.53
N CYS A 728 70.57 18.57 12.97
CA CYS A 728 69.63 19.45 12.26
C CYS A 728 70.00 19.69 10.78
N SER A 729 71.30 19.68 10.46
CA SER A 729 71.85 19.80 9.11
C SER A 729 71.34 18.75 8.12
N SER A 730 70.86 17.59 8.57
CA SER A 730 70.32 16.54 7.69
C SER A 730 68.93 16.87 7.10
N CYS A 731 68.17 17.77 7.72
CA CYS A 731 66.87 18.21 7.20
C CYS A 731 66.97 19.46 6.30
N HIS A 732 68.12 20.15 6.32
CA HIS A 732 68.32 21.39 5.60
C HIS A 732 68.58 21.17 4.10
N GLY A 733 67.96 22.01 3.25
CA GLY A 733 68.20 22.02 1.80
C GLY A 733 69.54 22.65 1.40
N PHE A 734 70.09 23.47 2.30
CA PHE A 734 71.37 24.13 2.20
C PHE A 734 72.00 24.12 3.60
N PRO A 735 73.18 23.50 3.81
CA PRO A 735 73.81 23.54 5.12
C PRO A 735 74.19 24.99 5.43
N PRO A 736 73.91 25.50 6.64
CA PRO A 736 74.35 26.84 7.01
C PRO A 736 75.88 26.94 6.95
N ARG A 737 76.59 25.87 7.34
CA ARG A 737 78.04 25.80 7.34
C ARG A 737 78.52 24.60 6.52
N THR A 738 79.44 24.80 5.59
CA THR A 738 80.03 23.70 4.77
C THR A 738 81.46 23.42 5.21
N PHE A 739 81.81 22.16 5.42
CA PHE A 739 83.18 21.78 5.78
C PHE A 739 84.05 21.70 4.52
N CYS A 740 85.22 22.35 4.52
CA CYS A 740 86.20 22.20 3.45
C CYS A 740 87.40 21.34 3.87
N GLU A 741 87.68 20.30 3.09
CA GLU A 741 88.99 19.65 3.07
C GLU A 741 90.00 20.63 2.43
N PRO A 742 91.05 21.05 3.16
CA PRO A 742 92.06 21.96 2.61
C PRO A 742 92.93 21.26 1.56
N ASP A 743 93.39 22.02 0.57
CA ASP A 743 94.36 21.52 -0.40
C ASP A 743 95.76 21.32 0.22
N THR A 744 96.75 20.91 -0.58
CA THR A 744 98.13 20.71 -0.11
C THR A 744 98.85 21.98 0.38
N ASN A 745 98.31 23.17 0.15
CA ASN A 745 98.81 24.44 0.66
C ASN A 745 98.04 24.95 1.89
N GLY A 746 96.82 24.44 2.11
CA GLY A 746 95.91 24.86 3.18
C GLY A 746 94.66 25.61 2.69
N ASP A 747 94.52 25.81 1.38
CA ASP A 747 93.46 26.64 0.79
C ASP A 747 92.20 25.81 0.44
N CYS A 748 91.01 26.37 0.65
CA CYS A 748 89.73 25.68 0.49
C CYS A 748 89.17 25.76 -0.95
N THR A 749 89.80 25.03 -1.87
CA THR A 749 89.52 25.07 -3.33
C THR A 749 88.11 24.64 -3.78
N SER A 750 87.30 24.04 -2.90
CA SER A 750 86.00 23.45 -3.25
C SER A 750 84.77 24.36 -3.01
N VAL A 751 84.89 25.42 -2.20
CA VAL A 751 83.77 26.27 -1.75
C VAL A 751 84.12 27.77 -1.65
N ASP A 752 85.30 28.16 -2.16
CA ASP A 752 85.80 29.53 -2.06
C ASP A 752 84.81 30.57 -2.63
N ALA A 753 84.88 31.79 -2.14
CA ALA A 753 84.09 32.94 -2.58
C ALA A 753 82.55 32.74 -2.54
N ALA A 754 82.06 31.81 -1.71
CA ALA A 754 80.66 31.34 -1.61
C ALA A 754 80.16 30.48 -2.80
N ALA A 755 81.06 29.73 -3.44
CA ALA A 755 80.70 28.73 -4.44
C ALA A 755 79.95 27.55 -3.81
N GLY A 756 78.62 27.62 -3.73
CA GLY A 756 77.77 26.51 -3.27
C GLY A 756 76.48 26.84 -2.51
N ASP A 757 76.10 28.12 -2.40
CA ASP A 757 75.00 28.60 -1.53
C ASP A 757 75.17 28.20 -0.04
N SER A 758 76.42 28.05 0.40
CA SER A 758 76.79 27.93 1.83
C SER A 758 76.75 29.30 2.50
N HIS A 759 76.27 29.41 3.75
CA HIS A 759 76.26 30.71 4.45
C HIS A 759 77.67 31.06 4.96
N SER A 760 78.45 30.06 5.35
CA SER A 760 79.89 30.15 5.66
C SER A 760 80.58 28.78 5.47
N TRP A 761 81.91 28.73 5.57
CA TRP A 761 82.66 27.47 5.62
C TRP A 761 83.45 27.27 6.92
N ILE A 762 83.64 26.01 7.27
CA ILE A 762 84.43 25.58 8.43
C ILE A 762 85.67 24.88 7.91
N ASN A 763 86.84 25.28 8.42
CA ASN A 763 88.10 24.64 8.10
C ASN A 763 88.31 23.33 8.92
N ALA A 764 89.39 22.60 8.62
CA ALA A 764 89.73 21.34 9.29
C ALA A 764 89.98 21.45 10.82
N ALA A 765 90.09 22.64 11.40
CA ALA A 765 90.24 22.87 12.83
C ALA A 765 88.91 23.17 13.55
N GLY A 766 87.80 23.34 12.82
CA GLY A 766 86.50 23.75 13.38
C GLY A 766 86.29 25.26 13.47
N ASP A 767 87.24 26.07 12.99
CA ASP A 767 87.12 27.52 12.90
C ASP A 767 86.31 27.93 11.65
N GLU A 768 85.50 28.98 11.78
CA GLU A 768 84.65 29.49 10.69
C GLU A 768 85.33 30.67 9.96
N ASP A 769 85.32 30.58 8.63
CA ASP A 769 85.95 31.52 7.71
C ASP A 769 84.89 32.02 6.70
N LEU A 770 84.84 33.36 6.56
CA LEU A 770 83.98 34.20 5.70
C LEU A 770 82.48 33.82 5.53
N HIS A 771 81.59 34.80 5.77
CA HIS A 771 80.17 34.71 5.35
C HIS A 771 79.98 35.00 3.85
N GLY A 772 80.79 34.35 3.02
CA GLY A 772 80.99 34.66 1.61
C GLY A 772 81.76 35.96 1.38
N TRP A 773 82.24 36.14 0.14
CA TRP A 773 83.10 37.27 -0.27
C TRP A 773 82.44 38.66 -0.11
N SER A 774 81.12 38.69 0.13
CA SER A 774 80.30 39.89 0.24
C SER A 774 80.09 40.42 1.66
N HIS A 775 80.37 39.63 2.72
CA HIS A 775 80.00 39.98 4.11
C HIS A 775 81.16 39.98 5.11
N GLY A 776 82.38 39.63 4.69
CA GLY A 776 83.59 39.77 5.51
C GLY A 776 83.75 38.71 6.62
N PHE A 777 84.72 38.96 7.51
CA PHE A 777 85.21 38.04 8.56
C PHE A 777 84.52 38.22 9.92
N GLU A 778 83.35 38.87 9.97
CA GLU A 778 82.63 39.13 11.22
C GLU A 778 81.45 38.16 11.39
N PRO A 779 81.28 37.56 12.58
CA PRO A 779 80.11 36.76 12.88
C PRO A 779 78.80 37.57 12.80
N ILE A 780 77.99 37.32 11.77
CA ILE A 780 76.61 37.79 11.64
C ILE A 780 75.67 36.86 12.44
N PRO A 781 74.91 37.35 13.45
CA PRO A 781 73.96 36.53 14.21
C PRO A 781 72.93 35.83 13.31
N CYS A 782 72.58 34.58 13.57
CA CYS A 782 71.61 33.82 12.74
C CYS A 782 70.22 34.51 12.64
N THR A 783 69.83 35.26 13.68
CA THR A 783 68.62 36.10 13.72
C THR A 783 68.58 37.19 12.64
N THR A 784 69.70 37.50 12.00
CA THR A 784 69.81 38.52 10.94
C THR A 784 69.05 38.10 9.70
N CYS A 785 69.27 36.86 9.28
CA CYS A 785 68.77 36.26 8.03
C CYS A 785 67.60 35.31 8.29
N HIS A 786 67.48 34.76 9.50
CA HIS A 786 66.43 33.82 9.90
C HIS A 786 65.51 34.44 10.95
N ALA A 787 65.12 35.71 10.76
CA ALA A 787 64.40 36.49 11.77
C ALA A 787 63.03 35.91 12.17
N ASP A 788 62.45 35.01 11.37
CA ASP A 788 61.18 34.33 11.63
C ASP A 788 61.31 32.92 12.25
N THR A 789 62.51 32.33 12.25
CA THR A 789 62.76 30.96 12.78
C THR A 789 63.75 30.92 13.94
N VAL A 790 64.60 31.94 14.08
CA VAL A 790 65.58 32.10 15.14
C VAL A 790 65.37 33.47 15.80
N PHE A 791 65.06 33.47 17.11
CA PHE A 791 64.89 34.72 17.90
C PHE A 791 65.98 34.93 18.97
N VAL A 792 66.91 33.98 19.12
CA VAL A 792 68.06 34.09 20.03
C VAL A 792 69.29 34.46 19.20
N LEU A 793 70.00 35.54 19.57
CA LEU A 793 71.19 36.03 18.82
C LEU A 793 72.28 34.96 18.62
N GLY A 794 72.35 33.97 19.52
CA GLY A 794 73.44 33.00 19.59
C GLY A 794 74.63 33.53 20.39
N ASN A 795 75.56 32.64 20.71
CA ASN A 795 76.87 33.01 21.24
C ASN A 795 77.91 32.86 20.12
N THR A 796 78.69 33.92 19.91
CA THR A 796 79.84 33.93 19.01
C THR A 796 81.10 34.21 19.81
N SER A 797 82.16 33.43 19.61
CA SER A 797 83.49 33.72 20.13
C SER A 797 84.50 33.90 18.99
N ARG A 798 85.71 34.39 19.30
CA ARG A 798 86.83 34.41 18.35
C ARG A 798 87.94 33.48 18.83
N SER A 799 88.50 32.70 17.92
CA SER A 799 89.69 31.89 18.23
C SER A 799 90.95 32.77 18.29
N ALA A 800 92.05 32.22 18.79
CA ALA A 800 93.30 32.97 18.97
C ALA A 800 93.93 33.47 17.66
N ALA A 801 93.48 32.97 16.51
CA ALA A 801 93.88 33.42 15.17
C ALA A 801 92.93 34.47 14.56
N GLY A 802 91.83 34.81 15.24
CA GLY A 802 90.86 35.84 14.82
C GLY A 802 89.58 35.30 14.17
N TRP A 803 89.54 34.00 13.84
CA TRP A 803 88.38 33.33 13.23
C TRP A 803 87.13 33.38 14.10
N GLY A 804 85.96 33.34 13.47
CA GLY A 804 84.68 33.23 14.16
C GLY A 804 84.41 31.81 14.63
N VAL A 805 83.74 31.67 15.78
CA VAL A 805 83.23 30.39 16.29
C VAL A 805 81.80 30.60 16.75
N TYR A 806 80.84 29.92 16.11
CA TYR A 806 79.43 29.93 16.49
C TYR A 806 79.06 28.69 17.30
N GLU A 807 78.51 28.96 18.49
CA GLU A 807 77.77 27.98 19.28
C GLU A 807 76.41 27.69 18.63
N ASP A 808 75.82 26.52 18.93
CA ASP A 808 74.50 26.15 18.44
C ASP A 808 73.42 27.13 18.92
N VAL A 809 72.55 27.55 18.00
CA VAL A 809 71.47 28.52 18.27
C VAL A 809 70.11 27.82 18.28
N PRO A 810 69.29 27.97 19.34
CA PRO A 810 67.99 27.33 19.40
C PRO A 810 66.99 27.87 18.37
N ILE A 811 66.26 26.95 17.73
CA ILE A 811 65.19 27.25 16.77
C ILE A 811 63.89 27.51 17.55
N ALA A 812 63.19 28.59 17.20
CA ALA A 812 61.99 29.04 17.90
C ALA A 812 60.68 28.84 17.12
N ARG A 813 60.76 28.61 15.80
CA ARG A 813 59.66 28.10 14.97
C ARG A 813 60.20 27.06 14.02
N THR A 814 59.96 25.80 14.32
CA THR A 814 60.52 24.67 13.60
C THR A 814 59.80 24.42 12.27
N VAL A 815 58.51 24.78 12.09
CA VAL A 815 57.77 24.49 10.83
C VAL A 815 58.41 25.15 9.60
N ASN A 816 58.88 26.39 9.75
CA ASN A 816 59.58 27.15 8.71
C ASN A 816 61.08 26.78 8.61
N HIS A 817 61.54 25.85 9.44
CA HIS A 817 62.95 25.45 9.53
C HIS A 817 63.17 23.98 9.12
N VAL A 818 62.12 23.15 9.13
CA VAL A 818 62.09 21.77 8.63
C VAL A 818 61.05 21.59 7.52
N ASN A 819 61.11 22.44 6.48
CA ASN A 819 60.23 22.36 5.30
C ASN A 819 60.98 22.11 3.98
N GLY A 820 62.31 21.91 4.03
CA GLY A 820 63.17 21.71 2.88
C GLY A 820 63.41 22.95 2.00
N ARG A 821 62.99 24.15 2.44
CA ARG A 821 63.15 25.42 1.71
C ARG A 821 64.19 26.32 2.38
N ALA A 822 64.74 27.24 1.59
CA ALA A 822 65.66 28.27 2.07
C ALA A 822 64.85 29.49 2.57
N ASP A 823 64.31 29.39 3.78
CA ASP A 823 63.49 30.45 4.37
C ASP A 823 64.37 31.53 5.02
N VAL A 824 64.72 32.53 4.20
CA VAL A 824 65.51 33.70 4.59
C VAL A 824 64.60 34.94 4.71
N ALA A 825 64.45 35.43 5.93
CA ALA A 825 63.71 36.63 6.29
C ALA A 825 64.66 37.61 7.01
N PHE A 826 65.09 38.65 6.29
CA PHE A 826 65.97 39.67 6.85
C PHE A 826 65.23 40.57 7.85
N THR A 827 65.78 40.72 9.05
CA THR A 827 65.22 41.63 10.05
C THR A 827 65.40 43.10 9.64
N ASN A 828 64.37 43.92 9.91
CA ASN A 828 64.44 45.38 9.73
C ASN A 828 64.95 46.12 10.98
N LYS A 829 65.28 45.39 12.05
CA LYS A 829 65.86 45.96 13.28
C LYS A 829 67.36 46.13 13.10
N ALA A 830 67.89 47.29 13.48
CA ALA A 830 69.33 47.49 13.55
C ALA A 830 69.96 46.47 14.52
N ILE A 831 70.89 45.67 14.01
CA ILE A 831 71.66 44.71 14.80
C ILE A 831 72.93 45.42 15.25
N PRO A 832 73.27 45.39 16.55
CA PRO A 832 74.55 45.91 17.01
C PRO A 832 75.67 44.96 16.55
N ILE A 833 76.30 45.31 15.42
CA ILE A 833 77.71 45.00 15.22
C ILE A 833 78.46 45.71 16.36
N ILE A 834 79.45 45.05 16.97
CA ILE A 834 80.10 45.55 18.20
C ILE A 834 81.13 46.63 17.83
N ASP A 835 80.64 47.83 17.55
CA ASP A 835 81.43 49.03 17.16
C ASP A 835 82.20 49.68 18.34
N ASP A 836 82.76 48.88 19.27
CA ASP A 836 83.49 49.37 20.45
C ASP A 836 84.94 49.81 20.14
N PHE A 837 85.10 50.66 19.12
CA PHE A 837 86.38 51.31 18.79
C PHE A 837 86.54 52.64 19.56
N THR A 838 87.27 52.59 20.68
CA THR A 838 87.55 53.77 21.52
C THR A 838 88.90 54.43 21.20
N LEU A 839 88.86 55.69 20.77
CA LEU A 839 90.07 56.53 20.62
C LEU A 839 90.63 57.06 21.95
N GLY A 840 90.13 56.60 23.10
CA GLY A 840 90.52 57.11 24.43
C GLY A 840 91.99 56.86 24.81
N SER A 841 92.65 55.88 24.18
CA SER A 841 94.09 55.61 24.31
C SER A 841 94.94 56.24 23.19
N ALA A 842 94.34 56.69 22.11
CA ALA A 842 95.06 57.09 20.91
C ALA A 842 95.85 58.39 21.14
N THR A 843 97.10 58.42 20.70
CA THR A 843 97.96 59.61 20.77
C THR A 843 98.42 60.04 19.38
N TYR A 844 98.48 61.36 19.15
CA TYR A 844 98.89 61.95 17.87
C TYR A 844 100.11 62.86 18.07
N ASP A 845 101.20 62.59 17.34
CA ASP A 845 102.33 63.48 17.22
C ASP A 845 102.17 64.39 15.99
N GLY A 846 101.83 65.66 16.24
CA GLY A 846 101.66 66.68 15.21
C GLY A 846 102.94 67.10 14.48
N THR A 847 104.11 66.58 14.88
CA THR A 847 105.42 66.85 14.27
C THR A 847 105.76 65.83 13.19
N THR A 848 105.41 64.56 13.40
CA THR A 848 105.62 63.43 12.49
C THR A 848 104.36 63.06 11.71
N GLN A 849 103.20 63.59 12.12
CA GLN A 849 101.87 63.19 11.63
C GLN A 849 101.56 61.71 11.88
N THR A 850 102.07 61.13 12.98
CA THR A 850 101.81 59.73 13.35
C THR A 850 100.82 59.61 14.50
N CYS A 851 99.95 58.61 14.41
CA CYS A 851 99.05 58.16 15.45
C CYS A 851 99.56 56.84 16.04
N ALA A 852 99.51 56.69 17.37
CA ALA A 852 99.82 55.46 18.11
C ALA A 852 98.64 55.05 19.00
N ASP A 853 98.59 53.77 19.37
CA ASP A 853 97.55 53.15 20.21
C ASP A 853 96.10 53.38 19.72
N VAL A 854 95.93 53.38 18.39
CA VAL A 854 94.65 53.56 17.71
C VAL A 854 93.90 52.23 17.65
N SER A 855 92.74 52.14 18.32
CA SER A 855 91.99 50.89 18.52
C SER A 855 91.52 50.18 17.24
N CYS A 856 91.38 50.88 16.11
CA CYS A 856 91.04 50.27 14.81
C CYS A 856 92.27 49.71 14.04
N HIS A 857 93.50 50.02 14.47
CA HIS A 857 94.73 49.57 13.81
C HIS A 857 95.31 48.31 14.48
N LEU A 858 94.60 47.19 14.37
CA LEU A 858 94.89 45.92 15.09
C LEU A 858 96.34 45.40 14.96
N ASN A 859 97.07 45.76 13.88
CA ASN A 859 98.43 45.29 13.60
C ASN A 859 99.44 46.43 13.30
N GLN A 860 99.12 47.71 13.61
CA GLN A 860 100.05 48.83 13.37
C GLN A 860 100.27 49.65 14.65
N THR A 861 101.53 49.67 15.13
CA THR A 861 101.94 50.46 16.29
C THR A 861 102.11 51.95 15.98
N GLU A 862 102.35 52.30 14.72
CA GLU A 862 102.39 53.68 14.22
C GLU A 862 101.65 53.75 12.88
N ALA A 863 100.65 54.62 12.77
CA ALA A 863 99.92 54.90 11.53
C ALA A 863 100.12 56.37 11.11
N VAL A 864 100.40 56.64 9.82
CA VAL A 864 100.65 58.01 9.34
C VAL A 864 99.33 58.65 8.85
N TRP A 865 98.97 59.78 9.46
CA TRP A 865 97.80 60.57 9.11
C TRP A 865 97.87 61.04 7.64
N GLY A 866 96.78 60.82 6.90
CA GLY A 866 96.69 61.18 5.48
C GLY A 866 97.45 60.28 4.50
N THR A 867 97.91 59.09 4.92
CA THR A 867 98.32 58.02 3.97
C THR A 867 97.14 57.09 3.63
N PRO A 868 96.95 56.70 2.35
CA PRO A 868 95.99 55.67 1.99
C PRO A 868 96.53 54.30 2.41
N TYR A 869 95.80 53.61 3.29
CA TYR A 869 96.10 52.23 3.63
C TYR A 869 95.55 51.29 2.54
N ARG A 870 96.27 50.20 2.24
CA ARG A 870 95.84 49.15 1.32
C ARG A 870 95.68 47.84 2.08
N PHE A 871 94.45 47.51 2.44
CA PHE A 871 93.97 46.13 2.55
C PHE A 871 92.44 46.16 2.42
N ASP A 872 91.89 45.30 1.58
CA ASP A 872 90.54 45.45 1.03
C ASP A 872 89.43 44.89 1.96
N ASN A 873 89.31 45.45 3.18
CA ASN A 873 88.18 45.18 4.08
C ASN A 873 87.52 46.50 4.54
N VAL A 874 86.20 46.60 4.36
CA VAL A 874 85.47 47.87 4.26
C VAL A 874 85.04 48.41 5.63
N ILE A 875 85.98 48.95 6.40
CA ILE A 875 85.70 49.90 7.50
C ILE A 875 86.64 51.11 7.32
N GLU A 876 86.32 52.00 6.38
CA GLU A 876 87.12 53.21 6.15
C GLU A 876 87.01 54.19 7.33
N CYS A 877 88.13 54.43 8.00
CA CYS A 877 88.28 55.42 9.08
C CYS A 877 88.32 56.86 8.52
N ASP A 878 87.26 57.23 7.81
CA ASP A 878 87.15 58.41 6.96
C ASP A 878 87.46 59.73 7.70
N ALA A 879 87.07 59.80 8.98
CA ALA A 879 87.35 60.94 9.88
C ALA A 879 88.84 61.22 10.14
N CYS A 880 89.73 60.25 9.90
CA CYS A 880 91.17 60.34 10.18
C CYS A 880 92.07 60.29 8.92
N HIS A 881 91.54 59.85 7.77
CA HIS A 881 92.35 59.68 6.54
C HIS A 881 92.06 60.72 5.44
N GLN A 882 91.02 61.55 5.59
CA GLN A 882 90.80 62.71 4.72
C GLN A 882 91.76 63.87 5.05
N LYS A 883 92.20 64.60 4.02
CA LYS A 883 93.30 65.58 4.03
C LYS A 883 92.88 67.01 4.33
#